data_AF-A0A177QS42-F1
#
_entry.id   AF-A0A177QS42-F1
#
_cell.length_a   1.000
_cell.length_b   1.000
_cell.length_c   1.000
_cell.angle_alpha   90.00
_cell.angle_beta   90.00
_cell.angle_gamma   90.00
#
_symmetry.space_group_name_H-M   'P 1'
#
loop_
_entity.id
_entity.type
_entity.pdbx_description
1 polymer ?
#
loop_
_entity_poly.entity_id
_entity_poly.type
_entity_poly.pdbx_seq_one_letter_code
_entity_poly.pdbx_strand_id
1 'polypeptide(L)'
;MSAPNTFYITTPIYYVNDVPHIGHAYTTVAADVLARYWRLRGRDVFFLTGLDEHGQKVQQAAAKAGIDPQAHCDKLAPQFQQLWKRLSISNDAFIRTTDTPHKLVVQRYLQQLYDNKLIYKADYTGWYCTFDERFWTEKDVTDGLCPDCKRPVEQLSEHNYFFKMSQYQDRLIEHIKQHPNFIRPESRRNEVLGFLTTQKLGDLSISRPKSRLSWGIELPFDKNYVTYVWFDALVNYISALEYLRPTPSREEFWPANVHLVGKDILTTHAVYWSTILMALDLPLPETIFAHGWWTVDGEKMSKSRGNVVDPNKMVDEFGADAFRYFLLREVPFGQDGDFSKAAMVTSINSDLANGIGNLLSRTLTMVERFAGGKIPASGSQVMPELEEKIAAAVARLPETLERGFGSMTFRDNLQAIWELVGLCDEYIDKSAPWTLAKKPEDAPKLNTVLNTAARALRLLFVLVYPYMPQTAVQALSQLGLAFDFSKPVPVESYAWEASLVGTKIQKGAGLFPRVIQPASGELAISGQEAKLSLSKGGQPVSEPDTSSQSTTKTDAPVAAVVATPPLPAQITIDEFMKIQLKTAKVLTAERVPKSEKLLKLQVSLGEGTEQRQIVAGIGKKYEPEALIGKTIIIVANLKPAKLMGIESQGMILAAGDSEVRGLATILEEVDPGTKVK
;
A
#
# COMPACT_ATOMS: atom_id res chain seq x y z
N MET A 1 16.79 -16.74 -19.82
CA MET A 1 17.22 -15.66 -18.89
C MET A 1 17.17 -14.40 -19.70
N SER A 2 16.53 -13.34 -19.21
CA SER A 2 16.50 -12.04 -19.89
C SER A 2 17.94 -11.51 -20.01
N ALA A 3 18.21 -10.68 -21.02
CA ALA A 3 19.56 -10.13 -21.19
C ALA A 3 19.95 -9.35 -19.92
N PRO A 4 21.20 -9.43 -19.42
CA PRO A 4 21.60 -8.90 -18.12
C PRO A 4 21.33 -7.39 -17.93
N ASN A 5 21.10 -6.65 -19.02
CA ASN A 5 20.78 -5.23 -18.99
C ASN A 5 19.28 -4.89 -19.15
N THR A 6 18.40 -5.89 -19.26
CA THR A 6 16.95 -5.70 -19.44
C THR A 6 16.20 -5.99 -18.16
N PHE A 7 15.06 -5.35 -17.92
CA PHE A 7 14.19 -5.63 -16.77
C PHE A 7 12.73 -5.66 -17.21
N TYR A 8 12.10 -6.83 -17.15
CA TYR A 8 10.69 -7.00 -17.46
C TYR A 8 9.86 -7.14 -16.18
N ILE A 9 8.93 -6.20 -15.97
CA ILE A 9 7.99 -6.20 -14.85
C ILE A 9 6.54 -6.11 -15.34
N THR A 10 5.66 -6.87 -14.70
CA THR A 10 4.23 -6.85 -15.02
C THR A 10 3.37 -6.63 -13.77
N THR A 11 2.24 -5.97 -13.96
CA THR A 11 1.09 -6.09 -13.04
C THR A 11 0.21 -7.26 -13.50
N PRO A 12 -0.84 -7.63 -12.74
CA PRO A 12 -1.95 -8.34 -13.33
C PRO A 12 -2.60 -7.46 -14.39
N ILE A 13 -3.29 -8.08 -15.33
CA ILE A 13 -4.28 -7.39 -16.14
C ILE A 13 -5.62 -7.39 -15.40
N TYR A 14 -6.31 -6.24 -15.38
CA TYR A 14 -7.47 -6.04 -14.52
C TYR A 14 -8.77 -6.35 -15.25
N TYR A 15 -9.69 -7.05 -14.58
CA TYR A 15 -11.03 -7.28 -15.13
C TYR A 15 -11.77 -5.97 -15.37
N VAL A 16 -12.31 -5.80 -16.57
CA VAL A 16 -13.15 -4.65 -16.96
C VAL A 16 -14.62 -4.87 -16.62
N ASN A 17 -14.93 -5.39 -15.45
CA ASN A 17 -16.30 -5.43 -14.97
C ASN A 17 -16.72 -4.12 -14.29
N ASP A 18 -15.79 -3.22 -13.98
CA ASP A 18 -16.05 -1.91 -13.39
C ASP A 18 -14.84 -0.97 -13.39
N VAL A 19 -15.00 0.22 -12.81
CA VAL A 19 -13.98 1.26 -12.62
C VAL A 19 -12.86 0.82 -11.65
N PRO A 20 -11.64 1.37 -11.80
CA PRO A 20 -10.52 1.01 -10.93
C PRO A 20 -10.66 1.50 -9.49
N HIS A 21 -10.11 0.73 -8.54
CA HIS A 21 -10.08 1.07 -7.11
C HIS A 21 -8.65 1.01 -6.54
N ILE A 22 -8.47 1.35 -5.26
CA ILE A 22 -7.16 1.39 -4.57
C ILE A 22 -6.33 0.11 -4.73
N GLY A 23 -6.95 -1.07 -4.72
CA GLY A 23 -6.23 -2.34 -4.98
C GLY A 23 -5.49 -2.37 -6.32
N HIS A 24 -6.09 -1.87 -7.42
CA HIS A 24 -5.42 -1.79 -8.72
C HIS A 24 -4.30 -0.74 -8.70
N ALA A 25 -4.56 0.41 -8.07
CA ALA A 25 -3.57 1.46 -7.92
C ALA A 25 -2.35 0.98 -7.13
N TYR A 26 -2.55 0.20 -6.06
CA TYR A 26 -1.48 -0.31 -5.20
C TYR A 26 -0.46 -1.16 -5.99
N THR A 27 -0.93 -2.17 -6.72
CA THR A 27 -0.05 -3.03 -7.52
C THR A 27 0.66 -2.24 -8.62
N THR A 28 -0.07 -1.35 -9.30
CA THR A 28 0.48 -0.57 -10.42
C THR A 28 1.51 0.46 -9.96
N VAL A 29 1.29 1.12 -8.82
CA VAL A 29 2.26 2.04 -8.21
C VAL A 29 3.52 1.30 -7.77
N ALA A 30 3.40 0.11 -7.17
CA ALA A 30 4.55 -0.71 -6.81
C ALA A 30 5.38 -1.12 -8.03
N ALA A 31 4.72 -1.54 -9.13
CA ALA A 31 5.39 -1.85 -10.39
C ALA A 31 6.09 -0.62 -10.98
N ASP A 32 5.42 0.52 -10.98
CA ASP A 32 5.97 1.79 -11.49
C ASP A 32 7.20 2.25 -10.70
N VAL A 33 7.18 2.11 -9.39
CA VAL A 33 8.30 2.44 -8.50
C VAL A 33 9.52 1.58 -8.81
N LEU A 34 9.34 0.27 -9.00
CA LEU A 34 10.42 -0.63 -9.43
C LEU A 34 10.92 -0.31 -10.83
N ALA A 35 10.00 -0.09 -11.78
CA ALA A 35 10.33 0.26 -13.16
C ALA A 35 11.18 1.53 -13.21
N ARG A 36 10.77 2.59 -12.49
CA ARG A 36 11.52 3.84 -12.36
C ARG A 36 12.90 3.58 -11.78
N TYR A 37 13.01 2.87 -10.65
CA TYR A 37 14.30 2.57 -10.04
C TYR A 37 15.29 1.92 -11.02
N TRP A 38 14.84 0.91 -11.77
CA TRP A 38 15.71 0.22 -12.73
C TRP A 38 16.06 1.06 -13.97
N ARG A 39 15.15 1.91 -14.46
CA ARG A 39 15.46 2.88 -15.53
C ARG A 39 16.53 3.88 -15.09
N LEU A 40 16.42 4.42 -13.88
CA LEU A 40 17.42 5.35 -13.33
C LEU A 40 18.82 4.71 -13.25
N ARG A 41 18.88 3.39 -13.12
CA ARG A 41 20.11 2.59 -13.09
C ARG A 41 20.62 2.12 -14.45
N GLY A 42 19.97 2.51 -15.55
CA GLY A 42 20.45 2.19 -16.89
C GLY A 42 19.99 0.86 -17.46
N ARG A 43 19.07 0.14 -16.80
CA ARG A 43 18.45 -1.03 -17.42
C ARG A 43 17.43 -0.59 -18.47
N ASP A 44 17.35 -1.33 -19.58
CA ASP A 44 16.21 -1.24 -20.49
C ASP A 44 15.01 -1.90 -19.81
N VAL A 45 13.97 -1.12 -19.51
CA VAL A 45 12.82 -1.60 -18.74
C VAL A 45 11.63 -1.73 -19.65
N PHE A 46 10.95 -2.88 -19.56
CA PHE A 46 9.61 -3.05 -20.10
C PHE A 46 8.64 -3.25 -18.94
N PHE A 47 7.75 -2.29 -18.73
CA PHE A 47 6.73 -2.31 -17.70
C PHE A 47 5.36 -2.48 -18.37
N LEU A 48 4.79 -3.67 -18.20
CA LEU A 48 3.48 -4.05 -18.74
C LEU A 48 2.37 -3.94 -17.68
N THR A 49 1.27 -3.31 -18.08
CA THR A 49 -0.04 -3.40 -17.41
C THR A 49 -1.14 -3.55 -18.47
N GLY A 50 -2.39 -3.75 -18.08
CA GLY A 50 -3.46 -3.92 -19.05
C GLY A 50 -4.78 -4.41 -18.47
N LEU A 51 -5.63 -4.95 -19.35
CA LEU A 51 -7.00 -5.34 -19.04
C LEU A 51 -7.31 -6.77 -19.47
N ASP A 52 -7.96 -7.49 -18.57
CA ASP A 52 -8.63 -8.76 -18.85
C ASP A 52 -10.08 -8.45 -19.22
N GLU A 53 -10.42 -8.76 -20.48
CA GLU A 53 -11.59 -8.26 -21.15
C GLU A 53 -12.52 -9.37 -21.61
N HIS A 54 -12.15 -10.64 -21.46
CA HIS A 54 -13.02 -11.77 -21.77
C HIS A 54 -13.65 -12.37 -20.51
N GLY A 55 -14.46 -13.41 -20.69
CA GLY A 55 -15.04 -14.16 -19.58
C GLY A 55 -16.47 -13.77 -19.23
N GLN A 56 -17.05 -14.55 -18.32
CA GLN A 56 -18.47 -14.50 -18.01
C GLN A 56 -18.86 -13.21 -17.27
N LYS A 57 -17.98 -12.73 -16.39
CA LYS A 57 -18.17 -11.46 -15.66
C LYS A 57 -18.33 -10.27 -16.59
N VAL A 58 -17.48 -10.17 -17.62
CA VAL A 58 -17.56 -9.07 -18.59
C VAL A 58 -18.83 -9.20 -19.43
N GLN A 59 -19.15 -10.40 -19.91
CA GLN A 59 -20.39 -10.65 -20.66
C GLN A 59 -21.64 -10.27 -19.84
N GLN A 60 -21.69 -10.62 -18.56
CA GLN A 60 -22.80 -10.30 -17.67
C GLN A 60 -22.88 -8.79 -17.35
N ALA A 61 -21.74 -8.13 -17.14
CA ALA A 61 -21.70 -6.68 -16.91
C ALA A 61 -22.19 -5.91 -18.15
N ALA A 62 -21.76 -6.31 -19.34
CA ALA A 62 -22.22 -5.75 -20.60
C ALA A 62 -23.73 -5.97 -20.82
N ALA A 63 -24.21 -7.20 -20.60
CA ALA A 63 -25.63 -7.53 -20.70
C ALA A 63 -26.50 -6.73 -19.71
N LYS A 64 -26.05 -6.58 -18.45
CA LYS A 64 -26.73 -5.75 -17.44
C LYS A 64 -26.77 -4.27 -17.84
N ALA A 65 -25.74 -3.79 -18.53
CA ALA A 65 -25.68 -2.44 -19.07
C ALA A 65 -26.43 -2.28 -20.41
N GLY A 66 -26.95 -3.36 -21.00
CA GLY A 66 -27.67 -3.35 -22.27
C GLY A 66 -26.80 -3.01 -23.48
N ILE A 67 -25.49 -3.32 -23.43
CA ILE A 67 -24.53 -3.00 -24.50
C ILE A 67 -23.73 -4.23 -24.92
N ASP A 68 -23.13 -4.17 -26.12
CA ASP A 68 -22.20 -5.18 -26.61
C ASP A 68 -20.95 -5.30 -25.71
N PRO A 69 -20.42 -6.50 -25.43
CA PRO A 69 -19.23 -6.67 -24.61
C PRO A 69 -17.99 -5.92 -25.10
N GLN A 70 -17.72 -5.85 -26.41
CA GLN A 70 -16.59 -5.06 -26.93
C GLN A 70 -16.78 -3.59 -26.61
N ALA A 71 -17.99 -3.06 -26.83
CA ALA A 71 -18.33 -1.68 -26.49
C ALA A 71 -18.21 -1.39 -24.99
N HIS A 72 -18.51 -2.37 -24.12
CA HIS A 72 -18.29 -2.28 -22.68
C HIS A 72 -16.80 -2.15 -22.33
N CYS A 73 -15.96 -3.03 -22.89
CA CYS A 73 -14.51 -2.99 -22.73
C CYS A 73 -13.91 -1.67 -23.22
N ASP A 74 -14.29 -1.23 -24.43
CA ASP A 74 -13.82 0.01 -25.06
C ASP A 74 -14.20 1.26 -24.25
N LYS A 75 -15.31 1.21 -23.51
CA LYS A 75 -15.74 2.29 -22.61
C LYS A 75 -14.91 2.36 -21.33
N LEU A 76 -14.47 1.23 -20.79
CA LEU A 76 -13.75 1.15 -19.52
C LEU A 76 -12.24 1.32 -19.67
N ALA A 77 -11.65 0.88 -20.79
CA ALA A 77 -10.21 0.94 -20.99
C ALA A 77 -9.61 2.36 -20.83
N PRO A 78 -10.22 3.43 -21.38
CA PRO A 78 -9.75 4.79 -21.16
C PRO A 78 -9.76 5.24 -19.70
N GLN A 79 -10.65 4.70 -18.86
CA GLN A 79 -10.74 5.09 -17.45
C GLN A 79 -9.55 4.57 -16.64
N PHE A 80 -9.11 3.34 -16.90
CA PHE A 80 -7.88 2.80 -16.32
C PHE A 80 -6.65 3.58 -16.80
N GLN A 81 -6.54 3.80 -18.11
CA GLN A 81 -5.43 4.58 -18.68
C GLN A 81 -5.38 6.03 -18.16
N GLN A 82 -6.54 6.66 -17.96
CA GLN A 82 -6.63 8.00 -17.38
C GLN A 82 -6.18 7.98 -15.92
N LEU A 83 -6.59 6.99 -15.13
CA LEU A 83 -6.11 6.85 -13.76
C LEU A 83 -4.59 6.66 -13.72
N TRP A 84 -4.02 5.85 -14.61
CA TRP A 84 -2.56 5.67 -14.74
C TRP A 84 -1.85 6.98 -15.04
N LYS A 85 -2.37 7.80 -15.96
CA LYS A 85 -1.85 9.15 -16.21
C LYS A 85 -1.92 10.03 -14.96
N ARG A 86 -3.05 10.03 -14.26
CA ARG A 86 -3.25 10.82 -13.03
C ARG A 86 -2.29 10.40 -11.91
N LEU A 87 -2.00 9.11 -11.78
CA LEU A 87 -1.05 8.55 -10.83
C LEU A 87 0.41 8.60 -11.32
N SER A 88 0.68 9.26 -12.45
CA SER A 88 2.01 9.33 -13.07
C SER A 88 2.66 7.95 -13.28
N ILE A 89 1.88 6.94 -13.66
CA ILE A 89 2.39 5.62 -14.02
C ILE A 89 3.13 5.70 -15.34
N SER A 90 4.32 5.11 -15.39
CA SER A 90 5.25 5.10 -16.53
C SER A 90 5.34 3.72 -17.17
N ASN A 91 4.20 3.07 -17.39
CA ASN A 91 4.16 1.79 -18.12
C ASN A 91 4.55 2.00 -19.59
N ASP A 92 5.31 1.07 -20.15
CA ASP A 92 5.75 1.11 -21.55
C ASP A 92 4.66 0.57 -22.48
N ALA A 93 3.81 -0.32 -21.96
CA ALA A 93 2.75 -0.95 -22.71
C ALA A 93 1.47 -1.09 -21.88
N PHE A 94 0.33 -1.01 -22.57
CA PHE A 94 -0.99 -1.26 -22.02
C PHE A 94 -1.70 -2.29 -22.89
N ILE A 95 -1.72 -3.55 -22.46
CA ILE A 95 -2.31 -4.65 -23.23
C ILE A 95 -3.83 -4.73 -23.03
N ARG A 96 -4.56 -5.10 -24.08
CA ARG A 96 -5.96 -5.48 -24.00
C ARG A 96 -6.12 -6.90 -24.54
N THR A 97 -6.78 -7.77 -23.79
CA THR A 97 -7.00 -9.16 -24.25
C THR A 97 -7.92 -9.23 -25.48
N THR A 98 -8.69 -8.16 -25.77
CA THR A 98 -9.42 -8.07 -27.05
C THR A 98 -8.53 -7.78 -28.27
N ASP A 99 -7.26 -7.41 -28.09
CA ASP A 99 -6.32 -7.11 -29.17
C ASP A 99 -6.16 -8.32 -30.11
N THR A 100 -6.32 -8.10 -31.42
CA THR A 100 -6.21 -9.18 -32.41
C THR A 100 -4.87 -9.91 -32.36
N PRO A 101 -3.71 -9.22 -32.27
CA PRO A 101 -2.42 -9.89 -32.11
C PRO A 101 -2.35 -10.81 -30.88
N HIS A 102 -2.91 -10.37 -29.75
CA HIS A 102 -2.96 -11.19 -28.53
C HIS A 102 -3.78 -12.48 -28.75
N LYS A 103 -4.97 -12.35 -29.36
CA LYS A 103 -5.83 -13.51 -29.67
C LYS A 103 -5.13 -14.56 -30.52
N LEU A 104 -4.36 -14.11 -31.52
CA LEU A 104 -3.59 -15.00 -32.39
C LEU A 104 -2.48 -15.74 -31.62
N VAL A 105 -1.80 -15.08 -30.68
CA VAL A 105 -0.79 -15.72 -29.82
C VAL A 105 -1.42 -16.77 -28.91
N VAL A 106 -2.58 -16.48 -28.31
CA VAL A 106 -3.33 -17.44 -27.49
C VAL A 106 -3.70 -18.67 -28.30
N GLN A 107 -4.28 -18.48 -29.50
CA GLN A 107 -4.65 -19.57 -30.40
C GLN A 107 -3.44 -20.40 -30.82
N ARG A 108 -2.29 -19.76 -31.10
CA ARG A 108 -1.04 -20.46 -31.44
C ARG A 108 -0.59 -21.40 -30.31
N TYR A 109 -0.60 -20.95 -29.06
CA TYR A 109 -0.22 -21.80 -27.93
C TYR A 109 -1.24 -22.91 -27.63
N LEU A 110 -2.53 -22.65 -27.79
CA LEU A 110 -3.57 -23.68 -27.68
C LEU A 110 -3.38 -24.77 -28.73
N GLN A 111 -3.10 -24.38 -29.98
CA GLN A 111 -2.84 -25.33 -31.07
C GLN A 111 -1.60 -26.18 -30.77
N GLN A 112 -0.50 -25.56 -30.34
CA GLN A 112 0.72 -26.27 -29.97
C GLN A 112 0.49 -27.31 -28.85
N LEU A 113 -0.22 -26.94 -27.78
CA LEU A 113 -0.55 -27.87 -26.68
C LEU A 113 -1.47 -29.01 -27.14
N TYR A 114 -2.39 -28.73 -28.07
CA TYR A 114 -3.29 -29.74 -28.64
C TYR A 114 -2.53 -30.73 -29.53
N ASP A 115 -1.66 -30.23 -30.41
CA ASP A 115 -0.83 -31.06 -31.29
C ASP A 115 0.11 -31.97 -30.48
N ASN A 116 0.64 -31.45 -29.36
CA ASN A 116 1.45 -32.20 -28.39
C ASN A 116 0.64 -33.19 -27.53
N LYS A 117 -0.67 -33.35 -27.75
CA LYS A 117 -1.56 -34.25 -26.99
C LYS A 117 -1.60 -33.94 -25.48
N LEU A 118 -1.37 -32.67 -25.12
CA LEU A 118 -1.46 -32.14 -23.76
C LEU A 118 -2.85 -31.57 -23.44
N ILE A 119 -3.71 -31.50 -24.45
CA ILE A 119 -5.13 -31.16 -24.32
C ILE A 119 -5.98 -32.38 -24.68
N TYR A 120 -7.00 -32.69 -23.88
CA TYR A 120 -7.96 -33.75 -24.16
C TYR A 120 -9.39 -33.28 -23.85
N LYS A 121 -10.38 -33.92 -24.45
CA LYS A 121 -11.80 -33.63 -24.19
C LYS A 121 -12.32 -34.61 -23.14
N ALA A 122 -13.06 -34.12 -22.15
CA ALA A 122 -13.70 -34.94 -21.14
C ALA A 122 -14.98 -34.28 -20.60
N ASP A 123 -15.86 -35.12 -20.06
CA ASP A 123 -17.05 -34.67 -19.37
C ASP A 123 -16.68 -34.27 -17.94
N TYR A 124 -17.14 -33.08 -17.55
CA TYR A 124 -16.92 -32.56 -16.22
C TYR A 124 -18.24 -32.19 -15.61
N THR A 125 -18.57 -32.86 -14.51
CA THR A 125 -19.70 -32.52 -13.65
C THR A 125 -19.16 -31.97 -12.35
N GLY A 126 -19.50 -30.73 -12.02
CA GLY A 126 -19.07 -30.08 -10.78
C GLY A 126 -19.91 -28.88 -10.42
N TRP A 127 -19.67 -28.31 -9.25
CA TRP A 127 -20.35 -27.13 -8.77
C TRP A 127 -19.60 -25.87 -9.22
N TYR A 128 -20.26 -24.98 -9.93
CA TYR A 128 -19.63 -23.79 -10.50
C TYR A 128 -20.05 -22.53 -9.75
N CYS A 129 -19.07 -21.73 -9.31
CA CYS A 129 -19.32 -20.38 -8.81
C CYS A 129 -19.15 -19.37 -9.93
N THR A 130 -20.24 -18.77 -10.38
CA THR A 130 -20.23 -17.70 -11.38
C THR A 130 -19.43 -16.47 -10.93
N PHE A 131 -19.41 -16.18 -9.62
CA PHE A 131 -18.72 -15.00 -9.08
C PHE A 131 -17.20 -15.16 -8.99
N ASP A 132 -16.70 -16.38 -8.83
CA ASP A 132 -15.27 -16.66 -8.76
C ASP A 132 -14.73 -17.27 -10.07
N GLU A 133 -15.63 -17.55 -11.02
CA GLU A 133 -15.38 -18.24 -12.29
C GLU A 133 -14.63 -19.58 -12.13
N ARG A 134 -14.99 -20.31 -11.07
CA ARG A 134 -14.28 -21.51 -10.62
C ARG A 134 -15.22 -22.69 -10.37
N PHE A 135 -14.75 -23.88 -10.72
CA PHE A 135 -15.39 -25.13 -10.35
C PHE A 135 -14.90 -25.64 -9.00
N TRP A 136 -15.82 -26.23 -8.25
CA TRP A 136 -15.66 -26.84 -6.95
C TRP A 136 -16.11 -28.29 -7.00
N THR A 137 -15.44 -29.13 -6.22
CA THR A 137 -15.90 -30.50 -6.06
C THR A 137 -17.10 -30.54 -5.12
N GLU A 138 -17.87 -31.62 -5.16
CA GLU A 138 -19.01 -31.83 -4.25
C GLU A 138 -18.59 -31.82 -2.77
N LYS A 139 -17.33 -32.18 -2.47
CA LYS A 139 -16.79 -32.15 -1.10
C LYS A 139 -16.45 -30.74 -0.62
N ASP A 140 -16.15 -29.83 -1.55
CA ASP A 140 -15.77 -28.46 -1.21
C ASP A 140 -17.02 -27.62 -0.91
N VAL A 141 -18.13 -27.89 -1.61
CA VAL A 141 -19.37 -27.12 -1.50
C VAL A 141 -20.17 -27.56 -0.29
N THR A 142 -20.35 -26.65 0.66
CA THR A 142 -21.27 -26.81 1.79
C THR A 142 -22.50 -25.92 1.57
N ASP A 143 -23.69 -26.47 1.80
CA ASP A 143 -24.99 -25.78 1.68
C ASP A 143 -25.27 -25.14 0.31
N GLY A 144 -24.68 -25.68 -0.77
CA GLY A 144 -24.84 -25.11 -2.11
C GLY A 144 -24.16 -23.74 -2.28
N LEU A 145 -23.17 -23.42 -1.45
CA LEU A 145 -22.43 -22.15 -1.48
C LEU A 145 -20.96 -22.35 -1.87
N CYS A 146 -20.41 -21.35 -2.55
CA CYS A 146 -19.01 -21.28 -2.94
C CYS A 146 -18.12 -21.25 -1.69
N PRO A 147 -17.09 -22.11 -1.58
CA PRO A 147 -16.14 -22.12 -0.46
C PRO A 147 -15.47 -20.77 -0.24
N ASP A 148 -15.12 -20.06 -1.33
CA ASP A 148 -14.38 -18.81 -1.29
C ASP A 148 -15.30 -17.61 -1.01
N CYS A 149 -16.27 -17.33 -1.88
CA CYS A 149 -17.10 -16.12 -1.77
C CYS A 149 -18.43 -16.30 -1.02
N LYS A 150 -18.77 -17.51 -0.59
CA LYS A 150 -20.03 -17.86 0.12
C LYS A 150 -21.32 -17.54 -0.65
N ARG A 151 -21.24 -17.37 -1.97
CA ARG A 151 -22.42 -17.17 -2.85
C ARG A 151 -22.89 -18.48 -3.47
N PRO A 152 -24.14 -18.58 -3.95
CA PRO A 152 -24.66 -19.81 -4.56
C PRO A 152 -23.78 -20.36 -5.68
N VAL A 153 -23.70 -21.69 -5.73
CA VAL A 153 -23.09 -22.45 -6.84
C VAL A 153 -24.13 -23.24 -7.60
N GLU A 154 -23.86 -23.52 -8.86
CA GLU A 154 -24.75 -24.28 -9.75
C GLU A 154 -24.06 -25.58 -10.17
N GLN A 155 -24.77 -26.70 -10.14
CA GLN A 155 -24.23 -27.96 -10.66
C GLN A 155 -24.31 -27.94 -12.18
N LEU A 156 -23.16 -28.05 -12.84
CA LEU A 156 -23.05 -28.04 -14.30
C LEU A 156 -22.34 -29.32 -14.75
N SER A 157 -22.90 -29.97 -15.77
CA SER A 157 -22.25 -31.03 -16.52
C SER A 157 -21.92 -30.51 -17.91
N GLU A 158 -20.64 -30.39 -18.21
CA GLU A 158 -20.15 -29.82 -19.47
C GLU A 158 -19.07 -30.71 -20.07
N HIS A 159 -19.12 -30.89 -21.38
CA HIS A 159 -18.03 -31.50 -22.13
C HIS A 159 -16.98 -30.41 -22.37
N ASN A 160 -15.84 -30.45 -21.72
CA ASN A 160 -14.81 -29.41 -21.81
C ASN A 160 -13.46 -29.99 -22.26
N TYR A 161 -12.59 -29.11 -22.77
CA TYR A 161 -11.20 -29.43 -23.02
C TYR A 161 -10.37 -29.16 -21.76
N PHE A 162 -9.54 -30.13 -21.41
CA PHE A 162 -8.68 -30.15 -20.24
C PHE A 162 -7.22 -30.12 -20.67
N PHE A 163 -6.44 -29.27 -20.02
CA PHE A 163 -4.98 -29.29 -20.06
C PHE A 163 -4.46 -30.27 -19.00
N LYS A 164 -3.57 -31.18 -19.42
CA LYS A 164 -2.89 -32.17 -18.56
C LYS A 164 -1.90 -31.50 -17.60
N MET A 165 -2.42 -30.73 -16.65
CA MET A 165 -1.68 -29.95 -15.68
C MET A 165 -1.04 -30.84 -14.59
N SER A 166 -1.73 -31.92 -14.21
CA SER A 166 -1.34 -32.79 -13.10
C SER A 166 0.07 -33.37 -13.23
N GLN A 167 0.50 -33.72 -14.45
CA GLN A 167 1.81 -34.31 -14.72
C GLN A 167 3.01 -33.39 -14.42
N TYR A 168 2.79 -32.08 -14.23
CA TYR A 168 3.86 -31.10 -13.97
C TYR A 168 4.09 -30.82 -12.49
N GLN A 169 3.31 -31.44 -11.59
CA GLN A 169 3.35 -31.17 -10.15
C GLN A 169 4.75 -31.36 -9.55
N ASP A 170 5.38 -32.51 -9.75
CA ASP A 170 6.70 -32.82 -9.15
C ASP A 170 7.79 -31.89 -9.68
N ARG A 171 7.76 -31.59 -10.99
CA ARG A 171 8.70 -30.65 -11.61
C ARG A 171 8.54 -29.24 -11.03
N LEU A 172 7.31 -28.81 -10.76
CA LEU A 172 7.03 -27.50 -10.14
C LEU A 172 7.47 -27.45 -8.67
N ILE A 173 7.22 -28.51 -7.88
CA ILE A 173 7.69 -28.62 -6.50
C ILE A 173 9.22 -28.50 -6.46
N GLU A 174 9.92 -29.23 -7.33
CA GLU A 174 11.38 -29.19 -7.38
C GLU A 174 11.89 -27.80 -7.79
N HIS A 175 11.26 -27.16 -8.77
CA HIS A 175 11.61 -25.80 -9.18
C HIS A 175 11.48 -24.81 -8.01
N ILE A 176 10.36 -24.83 -7.26
CA ILE A 176 10.13 -23.95 -6.11
C ILE A 176 11.17 -24.19 -4.98
N LYS A 177 11.62 -25.43 -4.80
CA LYS A 177 12.67 -25.78 -3.83
C LYS A 177 14.04 -25.22 -4.23
N GLN A 178 14.41 -25.39 -5.50
CA GLN A 178 15.70 -24.96 -6.03
C GLN A 178 15.81 -23.44 -6.22
N HIS A 179 14.68 -22.75 -6.39
CA HIS A 179 14.63 -21.31 -6.65
C HIS A 179 13.86 -20.60 -5.53
N PRO A 180 14.51 -20.29 -4.38
CA PRO A 180 13.83 -19.72 -3.21
C PRO A 180 13.18 -18.35 -3.49
N ASN A 181 13.67 -17.61 -4.49
CA ASN A 181 13.12 -16.30 -4.89
C ASN A 181 11.99 -16.40 -5.93
N PHE A 182 11.64 -17.59 -6.41
CA PHE A 182 10.62 -17.77 -7.44
C PHE A 182 9.23 -17.30 -6.99
N ILE A 183 8.86 -17.54 -5.73
CA ILE A 183 7.61 -17.06 -5.13
C ILE A 183 7.95 -16.24 -3.89
N ARG A 184 7.38 -15.04 -3.80
CA ARG A 184 7.64 -14.10 -2.72
C ARG A 184 6.34 -13.43 -2.23
N PRO A 185 6.25 -13.02 -0.95
CA PRO A 185 7.21 -13.28 0.14
C PRO A 185 7.27 -14.77 0.52
N GLU A 186 8.19 -15.13 1.41
CA GLU A 186 8.44 -16.53 1.82
C GLU A 186 7.18 -17.23 2.35
N SER A 187 6.30 -16.52 3.05
CA SER A 187 5.00 -17.06 3.48
C SER A 187 4.16 -17.59 2.32
N ARG A 188 4.10 -16.85 1.21
CA ARG A 188 3.37 -17.25 -0.02
C ARG A 188 4.01 -18.43 -0.72
N ARG A 189 5.35 -18.50 -0.71
CA ARG A 189 6.08 -19.67 -1.20
C ARG A 189 5.69 -20.92 -0.41
N ASN A 190 5.67 -20.81 0.91
CA ASN A 190 5.34 -21.91 1.81
C ASN A 190 3.88 -22.36 1.65
N GLU A 191 2.94 -21.42 1.45
CA GLU A 191 1.55 -21.73 1.12
C GLU A 191 1.43 -22.56 -0.17
N VAL A 192 2.06 -22.13 -1.26
CA VAL A 192 2.01 -22.84 -2.55
C VAL A 192 2.70 -24.19 -2.47
N LEU A 193 3.88 -24.26 -1.82
CA LEU A 193 4.61 -25.51 -1.65
C LEU A 193 3.84 -26.51 -0.78
N GLY A 194 3.20 -26.03 0.30
CA GLY A 194 2.32 -26.82 1.16
C GLY A 194 1.13 -27.37 0.39
N PHE A 195 0.45 -26.54 -0.40
CA PHE A 195 -0.63 -26.96 -1.30
C PHE A 195 -0.18 -28.08 -2.26
N LEU A 196 0.93 -27.87 -2.99
CA LEU A 196 1.43 -28.84 -3.97
C LEU A 196 1.96 -30.13 -3.32
N THR A 197 2.42 -30.08 -2.08
CA THR A 197 2.94 -31.27 -1.39
C THR A 197 1.82 -32.10 -0.74
N THR A 198 0.74 -31.44 -0.32
CA THR A 198 -0.37 -32.09 0.41
C THR A 198 -1.51 -32.53 -0.51
N GLN A 199 -1.69 -31.89 -1.66
CA GLN A 199 -2.78 -32.16 -2.59
C GLN A 199 -2.26 -32.66 -3.94
N LYS A 200 -3.00 -33.57 -4.58
CA LYS A 200 -2.76 -33.95 -5.97
C LYS A 200 -3.36 -32.90 -6.89
N LEU A 201 -2.55 -32.35 -7.77
CA LEU A 201 -2.97 -31.38 -8.76
C LEU A 201 -3.85 -32.08 -9.80
N GLY A 202 -5.05 -31.56 -10.03
CA GLY A 202 -5.95 -32.02 -11.08
C GLY A 202 -5.59 -31.42 -12.44
N ASP A 203 -6.20 -31.93 -13.50
CA ASP A 203 -6.12 -31.33 -14.83
C ASP A 203 -7.04 -30.10 -14.93
N LEU A 204 -6.62 -29.11 -15.72
CA LEU A 204 -7.25 -27.80 -15.77
C LEU A 204 -8.25 -27.72 -16.92
N SER A 205 -9.51 -27.40 -16.65
CA SER A 205 -10.49 -27.10 -17.71
C SER A 205 -10.15 -25.75 -18.39
N ILE A 206 -9.71 -25.80 -19.64
CA ILE A 206 -9.23 -24.65 -20.43
C ILE A 206 -10.23 -24.18 -21.49
N SER A 207 -11.44 -24.70 -21.52
CA SER A 207 -12.50 -24.25 -22.44
C SER A 207 -13.84 -24.05 -21.74
N ARG A 208 -14.73 -23.30 -22.37
CA ARG A 208 -16.16 -23.21 -22.06
C ARG A 208 -17.00 -23.30 -23.34
N PRO A 209 -18.17 -23.95 -23.33
CA PRO A 209 -19.03 -24.03 -24.51
C PRO A 209 -19.66 -22.67 -24.82
N LYS A 210 -19.72 -22.31 -26.10
CA LYS A 210 -20.30 -21.03 -26.56
C LYS A 210 -21.77 -20.85 -26.26
N SER A 211 -22.51 -21.95 -26.11
CA SER A 211 -23.91 -21.93 -25.68
C SER A 211 -24.09 -21.30 -24.29
N ARG A 212 -23.04 -21.30 -23.46
CA ARG A 212 -23.02 -20.68 -22.13
C ARG A 212 -22.24 -19.38 -22.10
N LEU A 213 -21.05 -19.37 -22.70
CA LEU A 213 -20.15 -18.23 -22.72
C LEU A 213 -19.59 -18.04 -24.13
N SER A 214 -20.06 -17.02 -24.83
CA SER A 214 -19.60 -16.70 -26.18
C SER A 214 -18.51 -15.62 -26.20
N TRP A 215 -18.42 -14.81 -25.14
CA TRP A 215 -17.42 -13.75 -25.02
C TRP A 215 -16.05 -14.27 -24.55
N GLY A 216 -15.25 -14.74 -25.51
CA GLY A 216 -13.89 -15.23 -25.31
C GLY A 216 -13.20 -15.60 -26.62
N ILE A 217 -11.94 -16.02 -26.53
CA ILE A 217 -11.14 -16.42 -27.70
C ILE A 217 -11.56 -17.82 -28.15
N GLU A 218 -11.88 -18.02 -29.43
CA GLU A 218 -12.22 -19.35 -29.95
C GLU A 218 -11.03 -20.30 -29.89
N LEU A 219 -11.29 -21.57 -29.54
CA LEU A 219 -10.27 -22.61 -29.71
C LEU A 219 -9.97 -22.81 -31.21
N PRO A 220 -8.70 -22.93 -31.62
CA PRO A 220 -8.34 -23.06 -33.03
C PRO A 220 -8.81 -24.39 -33.65
N PHE A 221 -9.01 -25.43 -32.84
CA PHE A 221 -9.41 -26.78 -33.27
C PHE A 221 -10.88 -27.13 -32.98
N ASP A 222 -11.64 -26.30 -32.24
CA ASP A 222 -13.07 -26.53 -31.99
C ASP A 222 -13.82 -25.21 -31.77
N LYS A 223 -14.44 -24.69 -32.83
CA LYS A 223 -15.12 -23.38 -32.83
C LYS A 223 -16.39 -23.32 -31.99
N ASN A 224 -16.86 -24.45 -31.43
CA ASN A 224 -18.01 -24.45 -30.51
C ASN A 224 -17.62 -24.02 -29.08
N TYR A 225 -16.32 -23.82 -28.83
CA TYR A 225 -15.78 -23.49 -27.53
C TYR A 225 -14.98 -22.19 -27.57
N VAL A 226 -14.95 -21.52 -26.42
CA VAL A 226 -14.03 -20.43 -26.13
C VAL A 226 -13.03 -20.85 -25.05
N THR A 227 -11.84 -20.27 -25.10
CA THR A 227 -10.77 -20.46 -24.14
C THR A 227 -11.20 -19.98 -22.75
N TYR A 228 -10.82 -20.73 -21.72
CA TYR A 228 -10.96 -20.31 -20.35
C TYR A 228 -10.17 -19.01 -20.11
N VAL A 229 -10.83 -18.00 -19.55
CA VAL A 229 -10.29 -16.64 -19.41
C VAL A 229 -8.91 -16.59 -18.76
N TRP A 230 -8.61 -17.43 -17.78
CA TRP A 230 -7.29 -17.44 -17.15
C TRP A 230 -6.17 -17.95 -18.04
N PHE A 231 -6.44 -18.88 -18.97
CA PHE A 231 -5.43 -19.32 -19.93
C PHE A 231 -5.08 -18.17 -20.89
N ASP A 232 -6.12 -17.55 -21.45
CA ASP A 232 -6.03 -16.35 -22.29
C ASP A 232 -5.27 -15.22 -21.58
N ALA A 233 -5.78 -14.81 -20.40
CA ALA A 233 -5.21 -13.76 -19.59
C ALA A 233 -3.74 -14.00 -19.28
N LEU A 234 -3.31 -15.21 -18.87
CA LEU A 234 -1.90 -15.47 -18.54
C LEU A 234 -0.94 -15.34 -19.74
N VAL A 235 -1.42 -15.60 -20.96
CA VAL A 235 -0.62 -15.45 -22.18
C VAL A 235 -0.30 -13.97 -22.47
N ASN A 236 -1.00 -13.00 -21.85
CA ASN A 236 -0.73 -11.57 -22.01
C ASN A 236 0.75 -11.24 -21.80
N TYR A 237 1.38 -11.85 -20.80
CA TYR A 237 2.76 -11.60 -20.40
C TYR A 237 3.79 -11.95 -21.48
N ILE A 238 3.45 -12.85 -22.40
CA ILE A 238 4.32 -13.17 -23.54
C ILE A 238 3.87 -12.41 -24.78
N SER A 239 2.56 -12.43 -25.07
CA SER A 239 2.02 -11.80 -26.27
C SER A 239 2.36 -10.31 -26.37
N ALA A 240 2.40 -9.58 -25.25
CA ALA A 240 2.78 -8.18 -25.22
C ALA A 240 4.16 -7.92 -25.86
N LEU A 241 5.11 -8.85 -25.67
CA LEU A 241 6.46 -8.77 -26.22
C LEU A 241 6.51 -9.01 -27.73
N GLU A 242 5.42 -9.48 -28.36
CA GLU A 242 5.38 -9.74 -29.79
C GLU A 242 4.86 -8.55 -30.61
N TYR A 243 4.10 -7.63 -30.01
CA TYR A 243 3.45 -6.55 -30.78
C TYR A 243 3.29 -5.19 -30.09
N LEU A 244 3.51 -5.07 -28.78
CA LEU A 244 3.38 -3.77 -28.09
C LEU A 244 4.66 -2.94 -28.10
N ARG A 245 5.76 -3.51 -28.60
CA ARG A 245 6.99 -2.77 -28.95
C ARG A 245 7.12 -2.63 -30.47
N PRO A 246 7.88 -1.61 -30.96
CA PRO A 246 8.13 -1.43 -32.40
C PRO A 246 8.72 -2.67 -33.10
N THR A 247 9.47 -3.49 -32.36
CA THR A 247 10.01 -4.76 -32.80
C THR A 247 9.66 -5.85 -31.77
N PRO A 248 9.35 -7.09 -32.19
CA PRO A 248 9.21 -8.21 -31.27
C PRO A 248 10.45 -8.32 -30.37
N SER A 249 10.23 -8.38 -29.06
CA SER A 249 11.26 -8.29 -28.03
C SER A 249 11.20 -9.46 -27.03
N ARG A 250 10.53 -10.55 -27.41
CA ARG A 250 10.38 -11.76 -26.57
C ARG A 250 11.74 -12.34 -26.16
N GLU A 251 12.67 -12.44 -27.09
CA GLU A 251 14.01 -13.00 -26.85
C GLU A 251 14.86 -12.11 -25.93
N GLU A 252 14.56 -10.82 -25.87
CA GLU A 252 15.27 -9.83 -25.07
C GLU A 252 14.77 -9.82 -23.62
N PHE A 253 13.44 -9.78 -23.44
CA PHE A 253 12.81 -9.56 -22.12
C PHE A 253 12.26 -10.82 -21.45
N TRP A 254 12.04 -11.93 -22.15
CA TRP A 254 11.51 -13.15 -21.54
C TRP A 254 12.63 -14.03 -20.95
N PRO A 255 12.48 -14.57 -19.73
CA PRO A 255 11.32 -14.48 -18.83
C PRO A 255 11.22 -13.17 -18.06
N ALA A 256 10.00 -12.86 -17.58
CA ALA A 256 9.78 -11.71 -16.70
C ALA A 256 10.65 -11.79 -15.44
N ASN A 257 11.28 -10.67 -15.08
CA ASN A 257 12.03 -10.56 -13.82
C ASN A 257 11.05 -10.57 -12.64
N VAL A 258 9.91 -9.86 -12.76
CA VAL A 258 8.90 -9.80 -11.71
C VAL A 258 7.48 -9.79 -12.28
N HIS A 259 6.65 -10.73 -11.84
CA HIS A 259 5.20 -10.60 -11.88
C HIS A 259 4.70 -10.13 -10.51
N LEU A 260 4.14 -8.92 -10.42
CA LEU A 260 3.44 -8.47 -9.23
C LEU A 260 1.98 -8.92 -9.31
N VAL A 261 1.47 -9.55 -8.25
CA VAL A 261 0.08 -10.02 -8.19
C VAL A 261 -0.52 -9.84 -6.80
N GLY A 262 -1.84 -9.80 -6.71
CA GLY A 262 -2.54 -9.96 -5.43
C GLY A 262 -2.51 -11.41 -4.96
N LYS A 263 -2.52 -11.64 -3.64
CA LYS A 263 -2.55 -13.01 -3.07
C LYS A 263 -3.74 -13.86 -3.53
N ASP A 264 -4.86 -13.24 -3.93
CA ASP A 264 -6.05 -13.91 -4.47
C ASP A 264 -5.77 -14.70 -5.75
N ILE A 265 -4.82 -14.26 -6.56
CA ILE A 265 -4.53 -14.83 -7.87
C ILE A 265 -3.17 -15.55 -7.91
N LEU A 266 -2.59 -15.78 -6.74
CA LEU A 266 -1.28 -16.43 -6.59
C LEU A 266 -1.28 -17.83 -7.18
N THR A 267 -2.26 -18.68 -6.88
CA THR A 267 -2.32 -20.05 -7.43
C THR A 267 -2.34 -20.05 -8.96
N THR A 268 -3.07 -19.11 -9.56
CA THR A 268 -3.13 -19.01 -11.03
C THR A 268 -1.76 -18.68 -11.63
N HIS A 269 -0.96 -17.85 -10.97
CA HIS A 269 0.38 -17.47 -11.46
C HIS A 269 1.47 -18.48 -11.06
N ALA A 270 1.46 -18.96 -9.83
CA ALA A 270 2.49 -19.86 -9.33
C ALA A 270 2.30 -21.31 -9.80
N VAL A 271 1.07 -21.73 -10.09
CA VAL A 271 0.74 -23.09 -10.49
C VAL A 271 0.29 -23.16 -11.95
N TYR A 272 -0.82 -22.51 -12.32
CA TYR A 272 -1.39 -22.70 -13.66
C TYR A 272 -0.45 -22.14 -14.72
N TRP A 273 0.03 -20.92 -14.54
CA TRP A 273 0.95 -20.31 -15.48
C TRP A 273 2.26 -21.08 -15.60
N SER A 274 2.87 -21.44 -14.46
CA SER A 274 4.11 -22.22 -14.44
C SER A 274 3.98 -23.55 -15.18
N THR A 275 2.88 -24.28 -14.98
CA THR A 275 2.66 -25.56 -15.66
C THR A 275 2.35 -25.39 -17.16
N ILE A 276 1.63 -24.34 -17.56
CA ILE A 276 1.45 -23.96 -18.97
C ILE A 276 2.80 -23.66 -19.63
N LEU A 277 3.66 -22.86 -18.97
CA LEU A 277 5.01 -22.56 -19.46
C LEU A 277 5.88 -23.81 -19.58
N MET A 278 5.84 -24.70 -18.58
CA MET A 278 6.56 -25.98 -18.62
C MET A 278 6.10 -26.88 -19.77
N ALA A 279 4.81 -26.85 -20.11
CA ALA A 279 4.22 -27.58 -21.22
C ALA A 279 4.57 -27.01 -22.60
N LEU A 280 4.74 -25.69 -22.67
CA LEU A 280 5.20 -24.96 -23.86
C LEU A 280 6.73 -24.97 -24.02
N ASP A 281 7.45 -25.56 -23.07
CA ASP A 281 8.92 -25.52 -22.96
C ASP A 281 9.49 -24.10 -22.94
N LEU A 282 8.83 -23.22 -22.17
CA LEU A 282 9.22 -21.83 -22.00
C LEU A 282 9.84 -21.59 -20.61
N PRO A 283 10.84 -20.69 -20.48
CA PRO A 283 11.40 -20.32 -19.19
C PRO A 283 10.33 -19.74 -18.25
N LEU A 284 10.43 -20.10 -16.97
CA LEU A 284 9.60 -19.54 -15.91
C LEU A 284 10.05 -18.12 -15.51
N PRO A 285 9.15 -17.27 -14.99
CA PRO A 285 9.51 -15.96 -14.45
C PRO A 285 10.51 -16.10 -13.30
N GLU A 286 11.37 -15.09 -13.10
CA GLU A 286 12.36 -15.11 -12.01
C GLU A 286 11.69 -14.94 -10.63
N THR A 287 10.61 -14.15 -10.56
CA THR A 287 9.87 -13.89 -9.32
C THR A 287 8.39 -13.65 -9.60
N ILE A 288 7.55 -14.31 -8.82
CA ILE A 288 6.13 -14.01 -8.65
C ILE A 288 5.97 -13.45 -7.24
N PHE A 289 5.68 -12.16 -7.12
CA PHE A 289 5.46 -11.52 -5.82
C PHE A 289 3.97 -11.32 -5.58
N ALA A 290 3.43 -11.99 -4.56
CA ALA A 290 2.04 -11.88 -4.16
C ALA A 290 1.87 -10.97 -2.95
N HIS A 291 1.37 -9.75 -3.17
CA HIS A 291 1.12 -8.79 -2.12
C HIS A 291 -0.23 -9.01 -1.41
N GLY A 292 -0.38 -8.45 -0.20
CA GLY A 292 -1.63 -8.47 0.55
C GLY A 292 -2.68 -7.49 0.03
N TRP A 293 -3.82 -7.44 0.70
CA TRP A 293 -4.92 -6.56 0.35
C TRP A 293 -4.95 -5.27 1.17
N TRP A 294 -5.52 -4.24 0.56
CA TRP A 294 -6.07 -3.12 1.29
C TRP A 294 -7.50 -3.44 1.76
N THR A 295 -7.76 -3.24 3.05
CA THR A 295 -9.09 -3.29 3.67
C THR A 295 -9.56 -1.88 4.03
N VAL A 296 -10.82 -1.73 4.43
CA VAL A 296 -11.35 -0.52 5.08
C VAL A 296 -12.10 -0.99 6.32
N ASP A 297 -11.74 -0.46 7.49
CA ASP A 297 -12.28 -0.86 8.80
C ASP A 297 -12.11 -2.37 9.09
N GLY A 298 -10.99 -2.95 8.62
CA GLY A 298 -10.68 -4.38 8.74
C GLY A 298 -11.46 -5.28 7.78
N GLU A 299 -12.29 -4.71 6.91
CA GLU A 299 -13.14 -5.46 5.99
C GLU A 299 -12.65 -5.38 4.55
N LYS A 300 -12.80 -6.48 3.81
CA LYS A 300 -12.50 -6.51 2.38
C LYS A 300 -13.39 -5.51 1.64
N MET A 301 -12.77 -4.67 0.81
CA MET A 301 -13.51 -3.71 0.00
C MET A 301 -14.48 -4.41 -0.95
N SER A 302 -15.72 -3.92 -0.99
CA SER A 302 -16.71 -4.39 -1.95
C SER A 302 -17.75 -3.31 -2.23
N LYS A 303 -18.24 -3.29 -3.47
CA LYS A 303 -19.24 -2.30 -3.91
C LYS A 303 -20.58 -2.47 -3.20
N SER A 304 -20.97 -3.71 -2.90
CA SER A 304 -22.19 -4.00 -2.13
C SER A 304 -22.18 -3.36 -0.74
N ARG A 305 -20.98 -3.12 -0.17
CA ARG A 305 -20.80 -2.49 1.14
C ARG A 305 -20.51 -0.98 1.05
N GLY A 306 -20.32 -0.44 -0.15
CA GLY A 306 -20.04 0.98 -0.37
C GLY A 306 -18.69 1.47 0.16
N ASN A 307 -17.80 0.57 0.61
CA ASN A 307 -16.51 0.92 1.25
C ASN A 307 -15.32 0.95 0.28
N VAL A 308 -15.57 1.08 -1.03
CA VAL A 308 -14.50 1.10 -2.04
C VAL A 308 -13.83 2.46 -2.07
N VAL A 309 -12.50 2.48 -1.90
CA VAL A 309 -11.71 3.71 -2.03
C VAL A 309 -11.43 3.99 -3.50
N ASP A 310 -11.92 5.14 -3.97
CA ASP A 310 -11.68 5.65 -5.32
C ASP A 310 -10.35 6.41 -5.40
N PRO A 311 -9.34 5.91 -6.13
CA PRO A 311 -8.06 6.58 -6.30
C PRO A 311 -8.17 7.97 -6.93
N ASN A 312 -9.16 8.20 -7.81
CA ASN A 312 -9.36 9.51 -8.43
C ASN A 312 -9.66 10.57 -7.37
N LYS A 313 -10.56 10.27 -6.43
CA LYS A 313 -10.88 11.16 -5.32
C LYS A 313 -9.67 11.43 -4.43
N MET A 314 -8.85 10.41 -4.16
CA MET A 314 -7.63 10.58 -3.36
C MET A 314 -6.62 11.48 -4.07
N VAL A 315 -6.49 11.37 -5.40
CA VAL A 315 -5.65 12.26 -6.21
C VAL A 315 -6.20 13.69 -6.24
N ASP A 316 -7.52 13.87 -6.38
CA ASP A 316 -8.15 15.20 -6.38
C ASP A 316 -7.97 15.92 -5.04
N GLU A 317 -8.07 15.18 -3.94
CA GLU A 317 -8.03 15.75 -2.59
C GLU A 317 -6.60 15.92 -2.04
N PHE A 318 -5.69 15.01 -2.35
CA PHE A 318 -4.37 14.97 -1.71
C PHE A 318 -3.19 15.04 -2.67
N GLY A 319 -3.44 14.95 -3.98
CA GLY A 319 -2.40 14.85 -5.00
C GLY A 319 -1.87 13.42 -5.18
N ALA A 320 -1.36 13.17 -6.39
CA ALA A 320 -0.93 11.83 -6.80
C ALA A 320 0.26 11.32 -5.99
N ASP A 321 1.29 12.15 -5.79
CA ASP A 321 2.51 11.74 -5.11
C ASP A 321 2.30 11.43 -3.63
N ALA A 322 1.47 12.21 -2.94
CA ALA A 322 1.09 11.93 -1.55
C ALA A 322 0.38 10.58 -1.41
N PHE A 323 -0.53 10.28 -2.34
CA PHE A 323 -1.21 8.99 -2.38
C PHE A 323 -0.26 7.83 -2.68
N ARG A 324 0.63 7.99 -3.67
CA ARG A 324 1.66 6.99 -4.00
C ARG A 324 2.60 6.70 -2.83
N TYR A 325 3.05 7.75 -2.15
CA TYR A 325 3.87 7.64 -0.94
C TYR A 325 3.13 6.84 0.14
N PHE A 326 1.90 7.24 0.47
CA PHE A 326 1.10 6.58 1.50
C PHE A 326 0.94 5.07 1.23
N LEU A 327 0.61 4.70 -0.01
CA LEU A 327 0.41 3.30 -0.41
C LEU A 327 1.62 2.41 -0.13
N LEU A 328 2.85 2.92 -0.27
CA LEU A 328 4.08 2.14 -0.07
C LEU A 328 4.76 2.36 1.28
N ARG A 329 4.34 3.41 2.01
CA ARG A 329 4.88 3.77 3.33
C ARG A 329 4.13 3.12 4.48
N GLU A 330 2.81 3.04 4.39
CA GLU A 330 1.97 2.71 5.55
C GLU A 330 2.08 1.23 5.92
N VAL A 331 2.00 0.35 4.93
CA VAL A 331 1.90 -1.11 5.12
C VAL A 331 3.12 -1.79 4.51
N PRO A 332 3.78 -2.74 5.22
CA PRO A 332 4.85 -3.54 4.63
C PRO A 332 4.33 -4.28 3.39
N PHE A 333 4.96 -4.05 2.24
CA PHE A 333 4.56 -4.66 0.98
C PHE A 333 4.64 -6.19 1.07
N GLY A 334 3.54 -6.88 0.79
CA GLY A 334 3.39 -8.33 1.06
C GLY A 334 2.35 -8.66 2.13
N GLN A 335 2.09 -7.74 3.05
CA GLN A 335 1.10 -7.90 4.11
C GLN A 335 -0.23 -7.24 3.74
N ASP A 336 -1.30 -7.65 4.43
CA ASP A 336 -2.57 -6.92 4.38
C ASP A 336 -2.44 -5.63 5.20
N GLY A 337 -3.21 -4.63 4.83
CA GLY A 337 -3.28 -3.37 5.58
C GLY A 337 -4.61 -2.68 5.43
N ASP A 338 -4.91 -1.80 6.38
CA ASP A 338 -6.19 -1.12 6.44
C ASP A 338 -6.06 0.33 5.99
N PHE A 339 -6.87 0.72 5.02
CA PHE A 339 -6.88 2.09 4.51
C PHE A 339 -7.66 2.98 5.47
N SER A 340 -6.97 4.00 5.99
CA SER A 340 -7.58 5.07 6.76
C SER A 340 -7.24 6.42 6.13
N LYS A 341 -8.28 7.16 5.76
CA LYS A 341 -8.13 8.54 5.28
C LYS A 341 -7.48 9.43 6.35
N ALA A 342 -7.76 9.17 7.63
CA ALA A 342 -7.12 9.88 8.74
C ALA A 342 -5.63 9.54 8.86
N ALA A 343 -5.24 8.28 8.64
CA ALA A 343 -3.83 7.88 8.60
C ALA A 343 -3.11 8.54 7.42
N MET A 344 -3.75 8.62 6.25
CA MET A 344 -3.22 9.32 5.09
C MET A 344 -3.02 10.81 5.36
N VAL A 345 -4.01 11.50 5.94
CA VAL A 345 -3.89 12.91 6.35
C VAL A 345 -2.76 13.11 7.36
N THR A 346 -2.64 12.19 8.33
CA THR A 346 -1.56 12.22 9.31
C THR A 346 -0.21 12.11 8.62
N SER A 347 -0.02 11.13 7.73
CA SER A 347 1.21 10.91 6.98
C SER A 347 1.57 12.11 6.09
N ILE A 348 0.59 12.73 5.42
CA ILE A 348 0.81 13.95 4.65
C ILE A 348 1.32 15.08 5.54
N ASN A 349 0.66 15.30 6.68
CA ASN A 349 1.01 16.39 7.56
C ASN A 349 2.36 16.16 8.27
N SER A 350 2.61 14.95 8.79
CA SER A 350 3.82 14.63 9.54
C SER A 350 5.03 14.43 8.63
N ASP A 351 4.91 13.54 7.65
CA ASP A 351 6.06 13.04 6.91
C ASP A 351 6.40 13.96 5.74
N LEU A 352 5.37 14.42 5.02
CA LEU A 352 5.55 15.20 3.80
C LEU A 352 5.64 16.71 4.10
N ALA A 353 4.61 17.29 4.72
CA ALA A 353 4.55 18.73 4.98
C ALA A 353 5.53 19.16 6.07
N ASN A 354 5.52 18.50 7.24
CA ASN A 354 6.39 18.85 8.36
C ASN A 354 7.80 18.24 8.24
N GLY A 355 7.95 17.15 7.49
CA GLY A 355 9.24 16.54 7.19
C GLY A 355 9.88 17.19 5.96
N ILE A 356 10.00 16.43 4.88
CA ILE A 356 10.84 16.80 3.72
C ILE A 356 10.43 18.14 3.07
N GLY A 357 9.14 18.48 3.06
CA GLY A 357 8.63 19.75 2.54
C GLY A 357 9.09 20.95 3.35
N ASN A 358 9.00 20.88 4.68
CA ASN A 358 9.47 21.91 5.59
C ASN A 358 11.00 22.05 5.54
N LEU A 359 11.73 20.92 5.49
CA LEU A 359 13.19 20.93 5.34
C LEU A 359 13.61 21.69 4.07
N LEU A 360 12.93 21.45 2.94
CA LEU A 360 13.16 22.20 1.70
C LEU A 360 12.87 23.69 1.89
N SER A 361 11.67 24.05 2.37
CA SER A 361 11.28 25.46 2.47
C SER A 361 12.18 26.26 3.42
N ARG A 362 12.58 25.66 4.55
CA ARG A 362 13.51 26.27 5.51
C ARG A 362 14.87 26.48 4.85
N THR A 363 15.40 25.46 4.19
CA THR A 363 16.72 25.54 3.54
C THR A 363 16.75 26.61 2.46
N LEU A 364 15.75 26.63 1.56
CA LEU A 364 15.66 27.65 0.51
C LEU A 364 15.58 29.07 1.09
N THR A 365 14.77 29.26 2.13
CA THR A 365 14.63 30.56 2.82
C THR A 365 15.96 31.02 3.43
N MET A 366 16.69 30.10 4.06
CA MET A 366 17.99 30.42 4.66
C MET A 366 19.05 30.72 3.59
N VAL A 367 19.10 29.97 2.49
CA VAL A 367 20.01 30.24 1.36
C VAL A 367 19.70 31.58 0.72
N GLU A 368 18.42 31.92 0.53
CA GLU A 368 18.02 33.23 0.04
C GLU A 368 18.50 34.35 0.96
N ARG A 369 18.18 34.24 2.25
CA ARG A 369 18.40 35.31 3.22
C ARG A 369 19.86 35.50 3.59
N PHE A 370 20.62 34.41 3.71
CA PHE A 370 21.96 34.43 4.29
C PHE A 370 23.09 34.20 3.27
N ALA A 371 22.77 33.69 2.08
CA ALA A 371 23.75 33.44 1.01
C ALA A 371 23.35 34.08 -0.34
N GLY A 372 22.43 35.04 -0.32
CA GLY A 372 22.03 35.79 -1.52
C GLY A 372 21.37 34.92 -2.59
N GLY A 373 20.74 33.82 -2.20
CA GLY A 373 20.06 32.89 -3.11
C GLY A 373 21.00 32.00 -3.92
N LYS A 374 22.28 31.91 -3.53
CA LYS A 374 23.24 30.96 -4.11
C LYS A 374 23.76 30.02 -3.04
N ILE A 375 23.85 28.74 -3.36
CA ILE A 375 24.38 27.75 -2.42
C ILE A 375 25.89 28.03 -2.21
N PRO A 376 26.34 28.28 -0.96
CA PRO A 376 27.74 28.64 -0.69
C PRO A 376 28.65 27.40 -0.71
N ALA A 377 29.96 27.61 -0.79
CA ALA A 377 30.95 26.57 -0.53
C ALA A 377 31.05 26.29 0.97
N SER A 378 31.17 25.02 1.37
CA SER A 378 31.40 24.64 2.78
C SER A 378 32.67 25.29 3.33
N GLY A 379 32.62 25.68 4.61
CA GLY A 379 33.73 26.25 5.33
C GLY A 379 34.12 25.37 6.51
N SER A 380 34.09 25.93 7.73
CA SER A 380 34.46 25.22 8.95
C SER A 380 33.34 24.29 9.43
N GLN A 381 33.72 23.22 10.12
CA GLN A 381 32.80 22.28 10.75
C GLN A 381 31.95 22.95 11.84
N VAL A 382 30.70 22.52 12.00
CA VAL A 382 29.77 23.12 12.98
C VAL A 382 29.37 22.12 14.05
N MET A 383 28.86 20.96 13.65
CA MET A 383 28.41 19.91 14.57
C MET A 383 29.04 18.57 14.16
N PRO A 384 30.31 18.31 14.53
CA PRO A 384 31.06 17.18 13.98
C PRO A 384 30.36 15.82 14.13
N GLU A 385 29.79 15.55 15.30
CA GLU A 385 29.08 14.30 15.56
C GLU A 385 27.81 14.14 14.70
N LEU A 386 27.06 15.22 14.45
CA LEU A 386 25.87 15.16 13.60
C LEU A 386 26.24 15.06 12.11
N GLU A 387 27.28 15.78 11.70
CA GLU A 387 27.79 15.71 10.33
C GLU A 387 28.32 14.29 10.01
N GLU A 388 28.98 13.65 10.97
CA GLU A 388 29.40 12.25 10.86
C GLU A 388 28.19 11.31 10.78
N LYS A 389 27.14 11.52 11.59
CA LYS A 389 25.89 10.73 11.49
C LYS A 389 25.21 10.90 10.13
N ILE A 390 25.14 12.12 9.61
CA ILE A 390 24.61 12.39 8.26
C ILE A 390 25.44 11.65 7.21
N ALA A 391 26.77 11.78 7.26
CA ALA A 391 27.67 11.10 6.32
C ALA A 391 27.51 9.57 6.39
N ALA A 392 27.38 9.00 7.59
CA ALA A 392 27.16 7.58 7.80
C ALA A 392 25.80 7.10 7.27
N ALA A 393 24.73 7.87 7.50
CA ALA A 393 23.42 7.58 6.93
C ALA A 393 23.48 7.60 5.40
N VAL A 394 24.09 8.64 4.82
CA VAL A 394 24.26 8.77 3.37
C VAL A 394 25.07 7.62 2.78
N ALA A 395 26.15 7.19 3.44
CA ALA A 395 26.98 6.09 2.98
C ALA A 395 26.25 4.74 2.96
N ARG A 396 25.26 4.55 3.84
CA ARG A 396 24.45 3.31 3.93
C ARG A 396 23.28 3.29 2.95
N LEU A 397 22.79 4.44 2.50
CA LEU A 397 21.60 4.54 1.64
C LEU A 397 21.67 3.69 0.37
N PRO A 398 22.77 3.67 -0.42
CA PRO A 398 22.83 2.89 -1.65
C PRO A 398 22.55 1.40 -1.43
N GLU A 399 23.20 0.79 -0.44
CA GLU A 399 23.03 -0.64 -0.13
C GLU A 399 21.64 -0.93 0.43
N THR A 400 21.13 -0.09 1.32
CA THR A 400 19.78 -0.23 1.88
C THR A 400 18.73 -0.17 0.78
N LEU A 401 18.83 0.79 -0.14
CA LEU A 401 17.89 0.95 -1.23
C LEU A 401 17.97 -0.19 -2.23
N GLU A 402 19.17 -0.63 -2.62
CA GLU A 402 19.35 -1.78 -3.50
C GLU A 402 18.75 -3.05 -2.89
N ARG A 403 18.99 -3.30 -1.61
CA ARG A 403 18.39 -4.42 -0.88
C ARG A 403 16.87 -4.32 -0.84
N GLY A 404 16.33 -3.14 -0.53
CA GLY A 404 14.89 -2.95 -0.39
C GLY A 404 14.15 -2.95 -1.72
N PHE A 405 14.74 -2.44 -2.82
CA PHE A 405 14.15 -2.61 -4.15
C PHE A 405 14.26 -4.05 -4.65
N GLY A 406 15.43 -4.69 -4.46
CA GLY A 406 15.62 -6.10 -4.78
C GLY A 406 14.70 -7.03 -3.98
N SER A 407 14.29 -6.60 -2.78
CA SER A 407 13.37 -7.34 -1.91
C SER A 407 11.94 -6.83 -1.84
N MET A 408 11.64 -5.77 -2.57
CA MET A 408 10.34 -5.08 -2.57
C MET A 408 9.90 -4.60 -1.18
N THR A 409 10.86 -4.31 -0.28
CA THR A 409 10.60 -3.71 1.04
C THR A 409 10.60 -2.18 0.95
N PHE A 410 9.64 -1.65 0.18
CA PHE A 410 9.53 -0.22 -0.12
C PHE A 410 9.46 0.67 1.13
N ARG A 411 8.79 0.20 2.19
CA ARG A 411 8.67 0.90 3.46
C ARG A 411 10.03 1.13 4.13
N ASP A 412 10.92 0.14 4.09
CA ASP A 412 12.24 0.22 4.70
C ASP A 412 13.12 1.25 3.96
N ASN A 413 13.00 1.28 2.63
CA ASN A 413 13.63 2.30 1.80
C ASN A 413 13.18 3.71 2.19
N LEU A 414 11.86 3.91 2.30
CA LEU A 414 11.29 5.20 2.71
C LEU A 414 11.70 5.55 4.14
N GLN A 415 11.75 4.58 5.06
CA GLN A 415 12.21 4.82 6.43
C GLN A 415 13.66 5.31 6.47
N ALA A 416 14.57 4.68 5.72
CA ALA A 416 15.97 5.11 5.65
C ALA A 416 16.12 6.50 5.03
N ILE A 417 15.31 6.83 4.02
CA ILE A 417 15.25 8.18 3.44
C ILE A 417 14.77 9.20 4.49
N TRP A 418 13.74 8.88 5.27
CA TRP A 418 13.21 9.77 6.31
C TRP A 418 14.11 9.89 7.54
N GLU A 419 14.94 8.89 7.84
CA GLU A 419 15.99 9.03 8.85
C GLU A 419 16.96 10.16 8.49
N LEU A 420 17.37 10.26 7.21
CA LEU A 420 18.21 11.35 6.74
C LEU A 420 17.48 12.71 6.81
N VAL A 421 16.17 12.76 6.54
CA VAL A 421 15.37 13.99 6.72
C VAL A 421 15.45 14.46 8.18
N GLY A 422 15.20 13.55 9.13
CA GLY A 422 15.24 13.86 10.56
C GLY A 422 16.61 14.33 11.04
N LEU A 423 17.70 13.68 10.59
CA LEU A 423 19.07 14.10 10.90
C LEU A 423 19.37 15.51 10.36
N CYS A 424 18.88 15.86 9.17
CA CYS A 424 19.08 17.19 8.59
C CYS A 424 18.30 18.27 9.34
N ASP A 425 17.05 17.97 9.75
CA ASP A 425 16.26 18.89 10.58
C ASP A 425 16.94 19.12 11.94
N GLU A 426 17.40 18.05 12.61
CA GLU A 426 18.14 18.15 13.87
C GLU A 426 19.43 18.96 13.70
N TYR A 427 20.16 18.75 12.60
CA TYR A 427 21.38 19.48 12.29
C TYR A 427 21.13 20.98 12.10
N ILE A 428 20.08 21.36 11.36
CA ILE A 428 19.71 22.77 11.20
C ILE A 428 19.34 23.38 12.55
N ASP A 429 18.55 22.68 13.36
CA ASP A 429 18.07 23.19 14.64
C ASP A 429 19.21 23.42 15.63
N LYS A 430 20.11 22.44 15.78
CA LYS A 430 21.24 22.54 16.71
C LYS A 430 22.33 23.49 16.21
N SER A 431 22.57 23.56 14.91
CA SER A 431 23.55 24.49 14.33
C SER A 431 23.07 25.94 14.39
N ALA A 432 21.77 26.17 14.56
CA ALA A 432 21.15 27.49 14.70
C ALA A 432 21.68 28.52 13.67
N PRO A 433 21.53 28.29 12.35
CA PRO A 433 22.09 29.15 11.31
C PRO A 433 21.61 30.61 11.39
N TRP A 434 20.42 30.87 11.94
CA TRP A 434 19.94 32.23 12.22
C TRP A 434 20.76 32.99 13.28
N THR A 435 21.46 32.28 14.14
CA THR A 435 22.40 32.85 15.12
C THR A 435 23.76 33.05 14.47
N LEU A 436 24.25 32.05 13.72
CA LEU A 436 25.52 32.16 12.98
C LEU A 436 25.51 33.34 12.00
N ALA A 437 24.38 33.57 11.33
CA ALA A 437 24.20 34.69 10.38
C ALA A 437 24.34 36.09 10.99
N LYS A 438 24.29 36.23 12.32
CA LYS A 438 24.46 37.53 13.00
C LYS A 438 25.93 37.93 13.18
N LYS A 439 26.86 36.99 13.00
CA LYS A 439 28.29 37.14 13.30
C LYS A 439 29.12 36.90 12.04
N PRO A 440 29.77 37.93 11.47
CA PRO A 440 30.59 37.76 10.26
C PRO A 440 31.68 36.69 10.37
N GLU A 441 32.25 36.50 11.56
CA GLU A 441 33.27 35.50 11.84
C GLU A 441 32.76 34.05 11.76
N ASP A 442 31.45 33.83 11.94
CA ASP A 442 30.81 32.51 11.83
C ASP A 442 30.34 32.19 10.40
N ALA A 443 30.61 33.08 9.42
CA ALA A 443 30.24 32.86 8.01
C ALA A 443 30.73 31.51 7.44
N PRO A 444 31.96 31.02 7.72
CA PRO A 444 32.39 29.69 7.26
C PRO A 444 31.51 28.55 7.80
N LYS A 445 31.06 28.64 9.06
CA LYS A 445 30.18 27.64 9.68
C LYS A 445 28.78 27.70 9.08
N LEU A 446 28.23 28.91 8.95
CA LEU A 446 26.94 29.12 8.30
C LEU A 446 26.91 28.51 6.89
N ASN A 447 27.96 28.75 6.11
CA ASN A 447 28.06 28.20 4.76
C ASN A 447 28.06 26.67 4.74
N THR A 448 28.75 26.02 5.69
CA THR A 448 28.71 24.56 5.87
C THR A 448 27.29 24.07 6.13
N VAL A 449 26.53 24.72 7.03
CA VAL A 449 25.15 24.31 7.34
C VAL A 449 24.26 24.37 6.09
N LEU A 450 24.32 25.49 5.36
CA LEU A 450 23.52 25.70 4.15
C LEU A 450 23.90 24.72 3.03
N ASN A 451 25.19 24.48 2.84
CA ASN A 451 25.71 23.56 1.83
C ASN A 451 25.29 22.10 2.13
N THR A 452 25.47 21.65 3.37
CA THR A 452 25.09 20.29 3.81
C THR A 452 23.58 20.07 3.64
N ALA A 453 22.74 21.02 4.06
CA ALA A 453 21.29 20.93 3.89
C ALA A 453 20.89 20.85 2.40
N ALA A 454 21.49 21.67 1.54
CA ALA A 454 21.21 21.64 0.10
C ALA A 454 21.68 20.33 -0.56
N ARG A 455 22.86 19.81 -0.19
CA ARG A 455 23.37 18.51 -0.68
C ARG A 455 22.45 17.36 -0.28
N ALA A 456 21.99 17.35 0.97
CA ALA A 456 21.04 16.36 1.47
C ALA A 456 19.70 16.44 0.72
N LEU A 457 19.14 17.63 0.52
CA LEU A 457 17.88 17.79 -0.21
C LEU A 457 17.98 17.32 -1.67
N ARG A 458 19.07 17.63 -2.38
CA ARG A 458 19.29 17.06 -3.72
C ARG A 458 19.23 15.53 -3.67
N LEU A 459 20.01 14.91 -2.78
CA LEU A 459 20.05 13.46 -2.65
C LEU A 459 18.66 12.89 -2.34
N LEU A 460 18.00 13.41 -1.30
CA LEU A 460 16.66 13.00 -0.88
C LEU A 460 15.66 13.05 -2.04
N PHE A 461 15.63 14.14 -2.81
CA PHE A 461 14.68 14.26 -3.92
C PHE A 461 15.01 13.38 -5.12
N VAL A 462 16.28 13.04 -5.35
CA VAL A 462 16.64 11.99 -6.33
C VAL A 462 16.16 10.61 -5.85
N LEU A 463 16.34 10.30 -4.57
CA LEU A 463 15.98 9.00 -4.00
C LEU A 463 14.47 8.77 -3.90
N VAL A 464 13.68 9.82 -3.65
CA VAL A 464 12.20 9.70 -3.60
C VAL A 464 11.55 9.78 -4.98
N TYR A 465 12.27 10.11 -6.06
CA TYR A 465 11.70 10.22 -7.40
C TYR A 465 10.89 8.98 -7.86
N PRO A 466 11.32 7.73 -7.63
CA PRO A 466 10.50 6.57 -7.97
C PRO A 466 9.12 6.60 -7.31
N TYR A 467 9.03 7.11 -6.07
CA TYR A 467 7.82 7.16 -5.26
C TYR A 467 6.96 8.39 -5.57
N MET A 468 7.59 9.56 -5.66
CA MET A 468 6.93 10.87 -5.80
C MET A 468 7.56 11.65 -6.98
N PRO A 469 7.30 11.23 -8.23
CA PRO A 469 8.01 11.76 -9.40
C PRO A 469 7.77 13.25 -9.65
N GLN A 470 6.55 13.75 -9.45
CA GLN A 470 6.23 15.15 -9.72
C GLN A 470 6.88 16.07 -8.68
N THR A 471 6.78 15.69 -7.41
CA THR A 471 7.34 16.38 -6.25
C THR A 471 8.85 16.44 -6.36
N ALA A 472 9.50 15.31 -6.66
CA ALA A 472 10.95 15.26 -6.82
C ALA A 472 11.44 16.24 -7.88
N VAL A 473 10.81 16.27 -9.06
CA VAL A 473 11.15 17.22 -10.14
C VAL A 473 10.93 18.67 -9.70
N GLN A 474 9.79 18.98 -9.09
CA GLN A 474 9.48 20.34 -8.60
C GLN A 474 10.49 20.80 -7.54
N ALA A 475 10.83 19.94 -6.59
CA ALA A 475 11.76 20.25 -5.52
C ALA A 475 13.18 20.49 -6.02
N LEU A 476 13.66 19.64 -6.94
CA LEU A 476 14.97 19.80 -7.57
C LEU A 476 15.03 21.11 -8.38
N SER A 477 13.96 21.47 -9.09
CA SER A 477 13.87 22.77 -9.78
C SER A 477 13.99 23.94 -8.79
N GLN A 478 13.39 23.85 -7.60
CA GLN A 478 13.53 24.89 -6.56
C GLN A 478 14.97 24.98 -6.03
N LEU A 479 15.73 23.88 -6.01
CA LEU A 479 17.17 23.89 -5.72
C LEU A 479 18.02 24.44 -6.88
N GLY A 480 17.42 24.80 -8.01
CA GLY A 480 18.12 25.24 -9.21
C GLY A 480 18.70 24.10 -10.05
N LEU A 481 18.20 22.88 -9.86
CA LEU A 481 18.66 21.67 -10.54
C LEU A 481 17.62 21.19 -11.55
N ALA A 482 18.09 20.74 -12.71
CA ALA A 482 17.26 20.12 -13.72
C ALA A 482 17.85 18.75 -14.07
N PHE A 483 17.13 17.68 -13.75
CA PHE A 483 17.50 16.31 -14.10
C PHE A 483 16.53 15.74 -15.13
N ASP A 484 17.08 15.10 -16.15
CA ASP A 484 16.33 14.35 -17.14
C ASP A 484 16.14 12.91 -16.65
N PHE A 485 15.09 12.69 -15.86
CA PHE A 485 14.76 11.37 -15.34
C PHE A 485 14.19 10.40 -16.39
N SER A 486 14.12 10.79 -17.66
CA SER A 486 13.88 9.85 -18.76
C SER A 486 15.13 9.04 -19.12
N LYS A 487 16.29 9.45 -18.59
CA LYS A 487 17.59 8.80 -18.79
C LYS A 487 18.14 8.24 -17.48
N PRO A 488 19.14 7.34 -17.57
CA PRO A 488 19.88 6.91 -16.39
C PRO A 488 20.47 8.13 -15.70
N VAL A 489 20.33 8.18 -14.38
CA VAL A 489 20.74 9.35 -13.62
C VAL A 489 22.25 9.33 -13.42
N PRO A 490 22.99 10.38 -13.82
CA PRO A 490 24.44 10.43 -13.60
C PRO A 490 24.80 10.32 -12.12
N VAL A 491 25.95 9.73 -11.82
CA VAL A 491 26.47 9.53 -10.47
C VAL A 491 26.49 10.85 -9.70
N GLU A 492 26.83 11.95 -10.35
CA GLU A 492 26.89 13.31 -9.79
C GLU A 492 25.54 13.81 -9.27
N SER A 493 24.42 13.19 -9.67
CA SER A 493 23.09 13.59 -9.21
C SER A 493 22.78 13.06 -7.81
N TYR A 494 23.41 11.97 -7.39
CA TYR A 494 23.21 11.35 -6.07
C TYR A 494 24.50 11.13 -5.26
N ALA A 495 25.68 11.35 -5.84
CA ALA A 495 26.94 11.30 -5.11
C ALA A 495 26.96 12.38 -4.04
N TRP A 496 27.23 12.01 -2.79
CA TRP A 496 27.21 12.95 -1.66
C TRP A 496 28.09 14.17 -1.91
N GLU A 497 29.31 13.98 -2.42
CA GLU A 497 30.33 15.01 -2.65
C GLU A 497 30.12 15.87 -3.90
N ALA A 498 29.05 15.66 -4.66
CA ALA A 498 28.79 16.49 -5.85
C ALA A 498 28.56 17.96 -5.45
N SER A 499 29.32 18.86 -6.07
CA SER A 499 29.29 20.28 -5.75
C SER A 499 27.98 20.93 -6.20
N LEU A 500 27.41 21.74 -5.31
CA LEU A 500 26.28 22.64 -5.59
C LEU A 500 26.69 24.11 -5.50
N VAL A 501 27.98 24.40 -5.38
CA VAL A 501 28.48 25.74 -5.11
C VAL A 501 28.11 26.70 -6.24
N GLY A 502 27.53 27.83 -5.88
CA GLY A 502 27.12 28.88 -6.81
C GLY A 502 25.80 28.60 -7.52
N THR A 503 25.20 27.41 -7.37
CA THR A 503 23.87 27.11 -7.91
C THR A 503 22.85 28.07 -7.32
N LYS A 504 22.12 28.73 -8.20
CA LYS A 504 21.09 29.70 -7.82
C LYS A 504 19.78 28.98 -7.58
N ILE A 505 19.24 29.12 -6.38
CA ILE A 505 17.93 28.55 -6.04
C ILE A 505 16.80 29.30 -6.76
N GLN A 506 15.64 28.65 -6.85
CA GLN A 506 14.43 29.22 -7.42
C GLN A 506 13.31 29.19 -6.39
N LYS A 507 12.53 30.27 -6.30
CA LYS A 507 11.32 30.27 -5.49
C LYS A 507 10.24 29.42 -6.17
N GLY A 508 9.57 28.59 -5.38
CA GLY A 508 8.41 27.84 -5.80
C GLY A 508 7.31 27.85 -4.74
N ALA A 509 6.15 27.30 -5.09
CA ALA A 509 5.09 27.04 -4.13
C ALA A 509 5.52 25.96 -3.12
N GLY A 510 4.87 25.95 -1.95
CA GLY A 510 5.03 24.85 -1.00
C GLY A 510 4.61 23.53 -1.64
N LEU A 511 5.43 22.48 -1.47
CA LEU A 511 5.20 21.18 -2.11
C LEU A 511 3.99 20.44 -1.54
N PHE A 512 3.76 20.57 -0.22
CA PHE A 512 2.75 19.83 0.50
C PHE A 512 1.93 20.79 1.36
N PRO A 513 0.80 21.32 0.86
CA PRO A 513 -0.09 22.11 1.68
C PRO A 513 -0.65 21.23 2.81
N ARG A 514 -0.69 21.77 4.03
CA ARG A 514 -1.23 21.02 5.18
C ARG A 514 -2.72 20.79 4.99
N VAL A 515 -3.16 19.59 5.32
CA VAL A 515 -4.59 19.26 5.37
C VAL A 515 -5.10 19.62 6.75
N ILE A 516 -6.04 20.56 6.82
CA ILE A 516 -6.71 20.99 8.04
C ILE A 516 -8.08 20.32 8.10
N GLN A 517 -8.43 19.80 9.27
CA GLN A 517 -9.75 19.22 9.52
C GLN A 517 -10.59 20.27 10.27
N PRO A 518 -11.46 21.06 9.62
CA PRO A 518 -12.31 22.00 10.31
C PRO A 518 -13.44 21.27 11.06
N ALA A 519 -13.98 21.93 12.08
CA ALA A 519 -15.01 21.39 12.99
C ALA A 519 -16.34 21.00 12.30
N SER A 520 -16.51 21.33 11.01
CA SER A 520 -17.68 20.99 10.19
C SER A 520 -17.59 19.64 9.47
N GLY A 521 -16.48 18.90 9.60
CA GLY A 521 -16.33 17.55 9.03
C GLY A 521 -15.88 17.49 7.56
N GLU A 522 -15.84 18.62 6.84
CA GLU A 522 -15.26 18.69 5.48
C GLU A 522 -13.80 19.14 5.55
N LEU A 523 -12.87 18.29 5.10
CA LEU A 523 -11.43 18.60 5.09
C LEU A 523 -11.13 19.83 4.21
N ALA A 524 -10.31 20.76 4.72
CA ALA A 524 -9.88 21.95 4.01
C ALA A 524 -8.35 21.92 3.82
N ILE A 525 -7.88 22.10 2.59
CA ILE A 525 -6.46 22.24 2.27
C ILE A 525 -6.04 23.68 2.51
N SER A 526 -4.98 23.93 3.28
CA SER A 526 -4.51 25.29 3.50
C SER A 526 -3.88 25.86 2.21
N GLY A 527 -4.39 27.01 1.74
CA GLY A 527 -3.78 27.77 0.64
C GLY A 527 -4.44 27.67 -0.75
N GLN A 528 -5.65 27.13 -0.88
CA GLN A 528 -6.47 27.31 -2.08
C GLN A 528 -7.67 28.21 -1.78
N GLU A 529 -7.70 29.41 -2.37
CA GLU A 529 -8.94 30.20 -2.45
C GLU A 529 -9.98 29.41 -3.25
N ALA A 530 -11.12 29.15 -2.60
CA ALA A 530 -12.19 28.34 -3.13
C ALA A 530 -12.73 28.87 -4.47
N LYS A 531 -12.54 28.08 -5.53
CA LYS A 531 -13.42 28.06 -6.70
C LYS A 531 -13.75 26.62 -7.07
N LEU A 532 -14.61 25.99 -6.26
CA LEU A 532 -15.43 24.85 -6.70
C LEU A 532 -16.88 25.32 -6.78
N SER A 533 -17.28 25.79 -7.96
CA SER A 533 -18.69 25.92 -8.33
C SER A 533 -19.22 24.54 -8.71
N LEU A 534 -19.86 23.86 -7.76
CA LEU A 534 -20.69 22.69 -8.04
C LEU A 534 -21.99 23.15 -8.71
N SER A 535 -22.15 22.80 -9.99
CA SER A 535 -23.41 22.90 -10.72
C SER A 535 -24.44 21.94 -10.12
N LYS A 536 -25.46 22.46 -9.44
CA LYS A 536 -26.67 21.72 -9.08
C LYS A 536 -27.76 21.97 -10.14
N GLY A 537 -28.19 20.90 -10.81
CA GLY A 537 -29.46 20.87 -11.53
C GLY A 537 -30.61 20.45 -10.60
N GLY A 538 -31.79 21.02 -10.84
CA GLY A 538 -33.08 20.55 -10.31
C GLY A 538 -33.81 21.54 -9.38
N GLN A 539 -34.70 22.36 -9.96
CA GLN A 539 -35.74 23.14 -9.26
C GLN A 539 -36.81 22.21 -8.63
N PRO A 540 -37.59 22.68 -7.62
CA PRO A 540 -38.84 23.40 -7.91
C PRO A 540 -39.12 24.67 -7.04
N VAL A 541 -39.48 25.75 -7.75
CA VAL A 541 -40.66 26.66 -7.61
C VAL A 541 -40.99 27.41 -6.29
N SER A 542 -40.85 28.76 -6.37
CA SER A 542 -41.66 29.90 -5.81
C SER A 542 -41.77 30.09 -4.27
N GLU A 543 -41.73 31.27 -3.62
CA GLU A 543 -41.76 32.72 -3.97
C GLU A 543 -41.46 33.56 -2.67
N PRO A 544 -41.49 34.92 -2.60
CA PRO A 544 -40.33 35.74 -2.19
C PRO A 544 -40.49 36.67 -0.95
N ASP A 545 -39.41 37.44 -0.70
CA ASP A 545 -39.28 38.73 0.04
C ASP A 545 -39.34 38.71 1.58
N THR A 546 -38.36 39.26 2.33
CA THR A 546 -38.11 40.71 2.45
C THR A 546 -36.86 41.05 3.30
N SER A 547 -36.19 42.14 2.90
CA SER A 547 -35.52 43.20 3.70
C SER A 547 -34.44 42.90 4.77
N SER A 548 -33.21 43.35 4.44
CA SER A 548 -32.33 44.27 5.21
C SER A 548 -32.51 44.45 6.73
N GLN A 549 -31.40 44.38 7.50
CA GLN A 549 -30.71 45.56 8.03
C GLN A 549 -29.46 45.22 8.88
N SER A 550 -28.51 46.14 8.77
CA SER A 550 -27.27 46.30 9.53
C SER A 550 -27.52 46.71 10.98
N THR A 551 -26.70 46.23 11.93
CA THR A 551 -26.24 47.02 13.08
C THR A 551 -24.85 46.57 13.58
N THR A 552 -24.23 47.49 14.31
CA THR A 552 -22.81 47.77 14.54
C THR A 552 -22.16 47.13 15.78
N LYS A 553 -20.84 46.88 15.65
CA LYS A 553 -19.71 47.00 16.61
C LYS A 553 -19.88 46.67 18.11
N THR A 554 -18.97 45.82 18.62
CA THR A 554 -18.17 46.06 19.84
C THR A 554 -16.88 45.22 19.88
N ASP A 555 -15.82 45.81 20.44
CA ASP A 555 -14.43 45.32 20.52
C ASP A 555 -14.14 44.39 21.71
N ALA A 556 -13.07 43.58 21.50
CA ALA A 556 -12.12 42.94 22.45
C ALA A 556 -12.53 41.61 23.14
N PRO A 557 -11.58 40.72 23.55
CA PRO A 557 -10.13 40.70 23.34
C PRO A 557 -9.58 39.41 22.66
N VAL A 558 -8.32 39.47 22.27
CA VAL A 558 -7.48 38.39 21.71
C VAL A 558 -7.47 37.16 22.63
N ALA A 559 -8.05 36.05 22.15
CA ALA A 559 -7.96 34.75 22.82
C ALA A 559 -6.70 33.99 22.36
N ALA A 560 -6.01 33.44 23.35
CA ALA A 560 -4.73 32.75 23.23
C ALA A 560 -4.75 31.57 22.24
N VAL A 561 -3.60 31.38 21.59
CA VAL A 561 -3.27 30.19 20.80
C VAL A 561 -3.45 28.95 21.67
N VAL A 562 -4.47 28.13 21.37
CA VAL A 562 -4.66 26.84 22.02
C VAL A 562 -3.57 25.90 21.51
N ALA A 563 -2.66 25.52 22.40
CA ALA A 563 -1.62 24.55 22.13
C ALA A 563 -2.24 23.18 21.80
N THR A 564 -1.88 22.63 20.64
CA THR A 564 -2.16 21.24 20.26
C THR A 564 -1.52 20.30 21.29
N PRO A 565 -2.22 19.27 21.80
CA PRO A 565 -1.62 18.34 22.75
C PRO A 565 -0.39 17.66 22.13
N PRO A 566 0.72 17.51 22.86
CA PRO A 566 1.90 16.81 22.37
C PRO A 566 1.54 15.36 22.02
N LEU A 567 2.13 14.84 20.95
CA LEU A 567 2.09 13.42 20.65
C LEU A 567 2.65 12.62 21.85
N PRO A 568 2.05 11.45 22.18
CA PRO A 568 2.57 10.62 23.25
C PRO A 568 3.99 10.17 22.91
N ALA A 569 4.89 10.26 23.89
CA ALA A 569 6.27 9.81 23.74
C ALA A 569 6.32 8.34 23.33
N GLN A 570 7.09 8.02 22.30
CA GLN A 570 7.35 6.64 21.89
C GLN A 570 8.26 5.99 22.93
N ILE A 571 7.90 4.77 23.35
CA ILE A 571 8.71 3.97 24.27
C ILE A 571 9.41 2.84 23.51
N THR A 572 10.61 2.51 23.95
CA THR A 572 11.40 1.37 23.50
C THR A 572 10.78 0.03 23.96
N ILE A 573 11.16 -1.07 23.30
CA ILE A 573 10.75 -2.42 23.74
C ILE A 573 11.25 -2.73 25.16
N ASP A 574 12.42 -2.24 25.53
CA ASP A 574 12.98 -2.41 26.88
C ASP A 574 12.15 -1.67 27.94
N GLU A 575 11.57 -0.54 27.59
CA GLU A 575 10.63 0.18 28.46
C GLU A 575 9.30 -0.54 28.57
N PHE A 576 8.79 -1.13 27.49
CA PHE A 576 7.59 -1.97 27.53
C PHE A 576 7.81 -3.23 28.39
N MET A 577 8.96 -3.89 28.25
CA MET A 577 9.32 -5.11 28.99
C MET A 577 9.46 -4.88 30.51
N LYS A 578 9.61 -3.63 30.95
CA LYS A 578 9.56 -3.26 32.38
C LYS A 578 8.15 -3.32 32.95
N ILE A 579 7.09 -3.30 32.14
CA ILE A 579 5.70 -3.35 32.57
C ILE A 579 5.30 -4.82 32.81
N GLN A 580 4.81 -5.14 34.00
CA GLN A 580 4.33 -6.50 34.32
C GLN A 580 2.81 -6.57 34.15
N LEU A 581 2.37 -7.02 32.98
CA LEU A 581 0.97 -7.32 32.71
C LEU A 581 0.63 -8.74 33.18
N LYS A 582 -0.43 -8.87 33.98
CA LYS A 582 -0.93 -10.17 34.48
C LYS A 582 -2.44 -10.27 34.36
N THR A 583 -2.94 -11.49 34.16
CA THR A 583 -4.37 -11.79 34.37
C THR A 583 -4.70 -11.73 35.87
N ALA A 584 -5.90 -11.29 36.21
CA ALA A 584 -6.39 -11.28 37.59
C ALA A 584 -7.88 -11.59 37.63
N LYS A 585 -8.33 -12.40 38.59
CA LYS A 585 -9.74 -12.71 38.80
C LYS A 585 -10.35 -11.76 39.82
N VAL A 586 -11.45 -11.10 39.48
CA VAL A 586 -12.16 -10.22 40.40
C VAL A 586 -12.91 -11.05 41.44
N LEU A 587 -12.55 -10.90 42.72
CA LEU A 587 -13.17 -11.59 43.85
C LEU A 587 -14.33 -10.78 44.40
N THR A 588 -14.11 -9.49 44.63
CA THR A 588 -15.14 -8.56 45.11
C THR A 588 -15.02 -7.24 44.37
N ALA A 589 -16.14 -6.53 44.27
CA ALA A 589 -16.23 -5.21 43.68
C ALA A 589 -17.21 -4.38 44.52
N GLU A 590 -16.85 -3.14 44.85
CA GLU A 590 -17.73 -2.20 45.55
C GLU A 590 -17.55 -0.78 45.05
N ARG A 591 -18.60 0.04 45.11
CA ARG A 591 -18.51 1.47 44.78
C ARG A 591 -17.73 2.21 45.87
N VAL A 592 -16.81 3.07 45.48
CA VAL A 592 -16.09 3.93 46.43
C VAL A 592 -17.05 4.98 46.99
N PRO A 593 -17.17 5.13 48.33
CA PRO A 593 -18.07 6.12 48.92
C PRO A 593 -17.80 7.53 48.37
N LYS A 594 -18.87 8.26 48.04
CA LYS A 594 -18.82 9.62 47.46
C LYS A 594 -18.20 9.70 46.06
N SER A 595 -18.10 8.59 45.32
CA SER A 595 -17.68 8.57 43.92
C SER A 595 -18.54 7.65 43.06
N GLU A 596 -19.13 8.20 42.00
CA GLU A 596 -19.86 7.41 41.01
C GLU A 596 -18.94 6.81 39.93
N LYS A 597 -17.68 7.29 39.86
CA LYS A 597 -16.71 6.90 38.82
C LYS A 597 -15.79 5.77 39.27
N LEU A 598 -15.56 5.61 40.57
CA LEU A 598 -14.55 4.70 41.11
C LEU A 598 -15.18 3.44 41.69
N LEU A 599 -14.64 2.28 41.29
CA LEU A 599 -14.88 1.00 41.93
C LEU A 599 -13.62 0.55 42.66
N LYS A 600 -13.79 -0.06 43.82
CA LYS A 600 -12.75 -0.77 44.57
C LYS A 600 -12.93 -2.26 44.32
N LEU A 601 -11.90 -2.90 43.78
CA LEU A 601 -11.89 -4.32 43.47
C LEU A 601 -10.87 -5.04 44.35
N GLN A 602 -11.21 -6.23 44.83
CA GLN A 602 -10.23 -7.22 45.29
C GLN A 602 -10.01 -8.23 44.16
N VAL A 603 -8.76 -8.40 43.74
CA VAL A 603 -8.40 -9.31 42.65
C VAL A 603 -7.41 -10.36 43.12
N SER A 604 -7.54 -11.59 42.60
CA SER A 604 -6.60 -12.71 42.84
C SER A 604 -5.67 -12.89 41.64
N LEU A 605 -4.40 -13.18 41.92
CA LEU A 605 -3.36 -13.53 40.94
C LEU A 605 -2.99 -15.02 40.94
N GLY A 606 -3.87 -15.92 41.39
CA GLY A 606 -3.68 -17.38 41.27
C GLY A 606 -3.64 -18.14 42.61
N GLU A 607 -3.34 -19.44 42.56
CA GLU A 607 -3.26 -20.32 43.74
C GLU A 607 -2.02 -20.03 44.60
N GLY A 608 -2.22 -19.11 45.54
CA GLY A 608 -1.24 -18.54 46.45
C GLY A 608 -1.76 -17.16 46.80
N THR A 609 -1.91 -16.85 48.08
CA THR A 609 -2.77 -15.79 48.67
C THR A 609 -2.50 -14.33 48.26
N GLU A 610 -1.81 -14.07 47.14
CA GLU A 610 -1.59 -12.72 46.60
C GLU A 610 -2.91 -12.14 46.05
N GLN A 611 -3.64 -11.48 46.95
CA GLN A 611 -4.74 -10.60 46.62
C GLN A 611 -4.25 -9.16 46.53
N ARG A 612 -4.82 -8.40 45.59
CA ARG A 612 -4.53 -6.98 45.43
C ARG A 612 -5.80 -6.16 45.43
N GLN A 613 -5.72 -5.02 46.09
CA GLN A 613 -6.75 -4.00 46.04
C GLN A 613 -6.48 -3.05 44.87
N ILE A 614 -7.44 -2.88 43.98
CA ILE A 614 -7.33 -1.95 42.85
C ILE A 614 -8.53 -1.00 42.86
N VAL A 615 -8.25 0.30 42.77
CA VAL A 615 -9.28 1.34 42.62
C VAL A 615 -9.28 1.80 41.17
N ALA A 616 -10.38 1.58 40.45
CA ALA A 616 -10.47 1.80 39.01
C ALA A 616 -11.61 2.75 38.61
N GLY A 617 -11.35 3.62 37.64
CA GLY A 617 -12.27 4.62 37.08
C GLY A 617 -13.35 4.07 36.15
N ILE A 618 -13.92 2.92 36.46
CA ILE A 618 -14.82 2.16 35.57
C ILE A 618 -16.29 2.16 36.02
N GLY A 619 -16.60 2.82 37.15
CA GLY A 619 -17.92 2.76 37.83
C GLY A 619 -19.08 3.45 37.11
N LYS A 620 -18.80 4.23 36.07
CA LYS A 620 -19.83 4.79 35.18
C LYS A 620 -20.40 3.77 34.19
N LYS A 621 -19.61 2.75 33.83
CA LYS A 621 -19.96 1.77 32.80
C LYS A 621 -20.33 0.41 33.38
N TYR A 622 -19.66 0.02 34.46
CA TYR A 622 -19.83 -1.30 35.05
C TYR A 622 -20.44 -1.18 36.44
N GLU A 623 -21.50 -1.95 36.68
CA GLU A 623 -21.96 -2.21 38.04
C GLU A 623 -21.04 -3.24 38.72
N PRO A 624 -20.80 -3.13 40.05
CA PRO A 624 -19.89 -4.01 40.78
C PRO A 624 -20.17 -5.51 40.58
N GLU A 625 -21.44 -5.90 40.59
CA GLU A 625 -21.88 -7.30 40.50
C GLU A 625 -21.51 -7.93 39.16
N ALA A 626 -21.48 -7.12 38.09
CA ALA A 626 -21.13 -7.58 36.75
C ALA A 626 -19.63 -7.84 36.56
N LEU A 627 -18.80 -7.51 37.55
CA LEU A 627 -17.35 -7.70 37.50
C LEU A 627 -16.90 -8.93 38.28
N ILE A 628 -17.65 -9.35 39.30
CA ILE A 628 -17.27 -10.48 40.16
C ILE A 628 -17.16 -11.76 39.32
N GLY A 629 -16.03 -12.47 39.48
CA GLY A 629 -15.73 -13.70 38.75
C GLY A 629 -15.03 -13.51 37.41
N LYS A 630 -14.98 -12.29 36.84
CA LYS A 630 -14.31 -12.03 35.56
C LYS A 630 -12.79 -12.05 35.68
N THR A 631 -12.14 -12.55 34.62
CA THR A 631 -10.69 -12.44 34.42
C THR A 631 -10.39 -11.16 33.64
N ILE A 632 -9.57 -10.29 34.22
CA ILE A 632 -9.18 -8.99 33.67
C ILE A 632 -7.65 -8.90 33.54
N ILE A 633 -7.16 -7.94 32.75
CA ILE A 633 -5.72 -7.66 32.65
C ILE A 633 -5.36 -6.46 33.53
N ILE A 634 -4.32 -6.61 34.35
CA ILE A 634 -3.81 -5.55 35.23
C ILE A 634 -2.32 -5.29 35.00
N VAL A 635 -1.87 -4.07 35.34
CA VAL A 635 -0.46 -3.76 35.55
C VAL A 635 -0.11 -4.03 37.00
N ALA A 636 0.72 -5.05 37.23
CA ALA A 636 1.01 -5.59 38.56
C ALA A 636 2.22 -4.95 39.28
N ASN A 637 3.06 -4.19 38.58
CA ASN A 637 4.28 -3.61 39.16
C ASN A 637 4.30 -2.08 39.21
N LEU A 638 3.13 -1.45 39.26
CA LEU A 638 3.01 -0.02 39.57
C LEU A 638 3.22 0.22 41.07
N LYS A 639 3.82 1.38 41.41
CA LYS A 639 3.87 1.85 42.79
C LYS A 639 2.44 2.09 43.30
N PRO A 640 2.09 1.67 44.53
CA PRO A 640 0.77 1.94 45.08
C PRO A 640 0.45 3.44 45.11
N ALA A 641 -0.81 3.78 44.83
CA ALA A 641 -1.31 5.15 44.83
C ALA A 641 -2.59 5.26 45.66
N LYS A 642 -2.81 6.40 46.33
CA LYS A 642 -4.06 6.65 47.07
C LYS A 642 -5.06 7.40 46.20
N LEU A 643 -6.25 6.83 46.01
CA LEU A 643 -7.38 7.42 45.29
C LEU A 643 -8.54 7.56 46.27
N MET A 644 -8.99 8.80 46.53
CA MET A 644 -10.04 9.08 47.53
C MET A 644 -9.75 8.46 48.92
N GLY A 645 -8.48 8.44 49.32
CA GLY A 645 -8.04 7.85 50.59
C GLY A 645 -7.86 6.32 50.59
N ILE A 646 -8.23 5.63 49.51
CA ILE A 646 -8.11 4.19 49.36
C ILE A 646 -6.85 3.86 48.55
N GLU A 647 -6.03 2.94 49.05
CA GLU A 647 -4.82 2.50 48.36
C GLU A 647 -5.15 1.59 47.17
N SER A 648 -4.56 1.86 46.01
CA SER A 648 -4.62 1.04 44.80
C SER A 648 -3.23 0.48 44.50
N GLN A 649 -3.13 -0.84 44.43
CA GLN A 649 -1.88 -1.60 44.27
C GLN A 649 -1.69 -2.14 42.84
N GLY A 650 -2.34 -1.49 41.87
CA GLY A 650 -2.31 -1.83 40.46
C GLY A 650 -3.21 -0.94 39.63
N MET A 651 -3.24 -1.20 38.32
CA MET A 651 -4.10 -0.52 37.35
C MET A 651 -4.75 -1.54 36.43
N ILE A 652 -6.05 -1.41 36.18
CA ILE A 652 -6.79 -2.23 35.21
C ILE A 652 -6.62 -1.64 33.82
N LEU A 653 -6.47 -2.49 32.81
CA LEU A 653 -6.51 -2.05 31.41
C LEU A 653 -7.96 -1.96 30.91
N ALA A 654 -8.33 -0.77 30.46
CA ALA A 654 -9.63 -0.48 29.88
C ALA A 654 -9.45 0.35 28.61
N ALA A 655 -10.23 0.05 27.58
CA ALA A 655 -10.23 0.79 26.32
C ALA A 655 -11.13 2.04 26.45
N GLY A 656 -10.61 3.20 26.06
CA GLY A 656 -11.36 4.48 26.04
C GLY A 656 -10.44 5.69 26.21
N ASP A 657 -10.79 6.83 25.57
CA ASP A 657 -10.04 8.09 25.71
C ASP A 657 -10.40 8.79 27.02
N SER A 658 -11.56 9.45 27.07
CA SER A 658 -12.11 10.14 28.25
C SER A 658 -13.19 9.34 28.98
N GLU A 659 -13.77 8.34 28.32
CA GLU A 659 -14.79 7.44 28.87
C GLU A 659 -14.48 5.98 28.54
N VAL A 660 -14.76 5.10 29.49
CA VAL A 660 -14.49 3.67 29.36
C VAL A 660 -15.44 3.04 28.34
N ARG A 661 -14.89 2.49 27.25
CA ARG A 661 -15.59 1.76 26.19
C ARG A 661 -15.48 0.24 26.31
N GLY A 662 -14.52 -0.30 27.06
CA GLY A 662 -14.43 -1.73 27.32
C GLY A 662 -13.36 -2.09 28.35
N LEU A 663 -13.46 -3.26 28.98
CA LEU A 663 -12.38 -3.82 29.80
C LEU A 663 -11.54 -4.77 28.94
N ALA A 664 -10.22 -4.70 29.08
CA ALA A 664 -9.34 -5.67 28.44
C ALA A 664 -9.45 -7.02 29.17
N THR A 665 -9.76 -8.06 28.41
CA THR A 665 -9.89 -9.45 28.87
C THR A 665 -9.24 -10.38 27.84
N ILE A 666 -9.15 -11.67 28.16
CA ILE A 666 -8.64 -12.71 27.27
C ILE A 666 -9.83 -13.50 26.72
N LEU A 667 -9.77 -13.89 25.45
CA LEU A 667 -10.85 -14.65 24.79
C LEU A 667 -11.00 -16.08 25.36
N GLU A 668 -9.88 -16.68 25.76
CA GLU A 668 -9.81 -18.01 26.34
C GLU A 668 -9.77 -17.95 27.88
N GLU A 669 -10.21 -19.01 28.55
CA GLU A 669 -10.03 -19.14 29.99
C GLU A 669 -8.55 -19.36 30.31
N VAL A 670 -7.99 -18.44 31.09
CA VAL A 670 -6.58 -18.46 31.48
C VAL A 670 -6.48 -18.28 32.99
N ASP A 671 -5.58 -19.04 33.61
CA ASP A 671 -5.34 -18.98 35.05
C ASP A 671 -4.99 -17.55 35.51
N PRO A 672 -5.55 -17.08 36.63
CA PRO A 672 -5.15 -15.80 37.22
C PRO A 672 -3.64 -15.79 37.56
N GLY A 673 -2.98 -14.65 37.35
CA GLY A 673 -1.54 -14.49 37.55
C GLY A 673 -0.69 -14.74 36.31
N THR A 674 -1.28 -15.26 35.24
CA THR A 674 -0.60 -15.52 33.96
C THR A 674 -0.04 -14.23 33.37
N LYS A 675 1.25 -14.24 33.03
CA LYS A 675 1.93 -13.10 32.40
C LYS A 675 1.40 -12.89 30.98
N VAL A 676 0.92 -11.69 30.70
CA VAL A 676 0.60 -11.23 29.34
C VAL A 676 1.89 -10.71 28.71
N LYS A 677 2.23 -11.19 27.52
CA LYS A 677 3.47 -10.88 26.80
C LYS A 677 3.21 -10.10 25.53
#